data_AF-A0A821H3U6-F1
#
_entry.id   AF-A0A821H3U6-F1
#
_cell.length_a   1.000
_cell.length_b   1.000
_cell.length_c   1.000
_cell.angle_alpha   90.00
_cell.angle_beta   90.00
_cell.angle_gamma   90.00
#
_symmetry.space_group_name_H-M   'P 1'
#
loop_
_entity.id
_entity.type
_entity.pdbx_description
1 polymer ?
#
loop_
_entity_poly.entity_id
_entity_poly.type
_entity_poly.pdbx_seq_one_letter_code
_entity_poly.pdbx_strand_id
1 'polypeptide(L)'
;IDIFQHIIDWLKNHNVNCSSQLSIDLLNIRSDFKMTFVEMRLIIDRVSKILQPFKDLRHLCHLFNCLTSFQVLNPGTLNTQDNTLKFLTELKRFQPNNTFMVQANTTYEHIISISDRQKVQWSLASENHPCHITVEYRIHGKNNQYEILYQKENIPIHKNVLRGQFESQHNGQLIITIDNNNDHSSRTIWYRIKSIGLSTCHLFHGIFNMHYDKCYQQNSRIISEHDFSKLLDQVFEFINKLLNGDLSLRSVAELRTIFYDKNINIREEVKKLYTNHSNEQNNKRTNIPAATIGIQTPLIHSNEKEIEQVCTWLQIYQYYNHLTVIMECIEKFDILPLDNKEEIIGHLKRLTSNDNCLLRDMIQTCQILQQVFQTLAHQHFQLIKTAVECSNVIHMMRKSGLYSTHGRRRFQELRDNLTTQFQLQELNNMILNSWIITYTLIEPFIFKAKNFKDFVHRLVELSNLEESSLNHIKVIDDHIPIVTMWLSAEETTVLDNALITMKHLYKSGTVDIYLRRLTRKPSYYEIGYSIDRIQSEDNDRIKAKKIQFLLSMSDIDDHKRQLTFCNVDVQQNLIYKKTLINEQLKLLKTIENIYHIFTKLELAGHPDYQLRDEHYEIHLQQTNAGSILNDLRSHQNASLENAIHIQIQNFQLIYNTLQATYDMWIQNLEKYRQICSLLKLFSNREIMILIILLRTSNAQNSIRNHFLKNLFSFKDLNNQNDDEQKLAIHCLEHYLRSLRISQANLTTNQLVELYQKHRIENELNTDMYLKKLSEFLQDLFEYDDKIFQQNHVHNENQQFLVSINRSSSTANEISFAHDFDLDTCCILLNIFENQLPSFYQILWCSNTTEQDIHLFFSRIRTFTSLTFAIMDIDKMHHRLREILLIEQDLLTREQGV
;
A
#
# COMPACT_ATOMS: atom_id res chain seq x y z
N ILE A 1 -23.63 -35.16 40.41
CA ILE A 1 -23.09 -35.36 39.05
C ILE A 1 -22.84 -34.01 38.38
N ASP A 2 -23.84 -33.12 38.28
CA ASP A 2 -23.69 -31.80 37.64
C ASP A 2 -22.58 -30.90 38.21
N ILE A 3 -22.31 -31.02 39.51
CA ILE A 3 -21.22 -30.32 40.22
C ILE A 3 -19.84 -30.58 39.58
N PHE A 4 -19.60 -31.79 39.06
CA PHE A 4 -18.28 -32.19 38.54
C PHE A 4 -18.16 -32.04 37.03
N GLN A 5 -19.24 -31.71 36.32
CA GLN A 5 -19.26 -31.63 34.85
C GLN A 5 -18.15 -30.71 34.31
N HIS A 6 -17.98 -29.53 34.91
CA HIS A 6 -16.95 -28.58 34.48
C HIS A 6 -15.52 -29.06 34.73
N ILE A 7 -15.29 -29.77 35.85
CA ILE A 7 -13.98 -30.37 36.12
C ILE A 7 -13.71 -31.47 35.09
N ILE A 8 -14.71 -32.27 34.73
CA ILE A 8 -14.58 -33.35 33.76
C ILE A 8 -14.38 -32.82 32.34
N ASP A 9 -15.10 -31.77 31.94
CA ASP A 9 -14.89 -31.11 30.65
C ASP A 9 -13.53 -30.38 30.60
N TRP A 10 -13.07 -29.84 31.74
CA TRP A 10 -11.72 -29.29 31.85
C TRP A 10 -10.65 -30.39 31.71
N LEU A 11 -10.82 -31.56 32.35
CA LEU A 11 -9.93 -32.72 32.19
C LEU A 11 -9.93 -33.24 30.74
N LYS A 12 -11.09 -33.25 30.08
CA LYS A 12 -11.25 -33.60 28.67
C LYS A 12 -10.47 -32.68 27.75
N ASN A 13 -10.56 -31.37 27.96
CA ASN A 13 -9.84 -30.37 27.16
C ASN A 13 -8.30 -30.49 27.29
N HIS A 14 -7.81 -31.19 28.32
CA HIS A 14 -6.38 -31.46 28.55
C HIS A 14 -5.99 -32.93 28.30
N ASN A 15 -6.82 -33.68 27.56
CA ASN A 15 -6.56 -35.06 27.15
C ASN A 15 -6.22 -36.02 28.30
N VAL A 16 -6.81 -35.82 29.48
CA VAL A 16 -6.65 -36.77 30.59
C VAL A 16 -7.35 -38.07 30.26
N ASN A 17 -6.71 -39.20 30.55
CA ASN A 17 -7.23 -40.53 30.25
C ASN A 17 -8.67 -40.71 30.77
N CYS A 18 -9.51 -41.41 29.99
CA CYS A 18 -10.92 -41.69 30.29
C CYS A 18 -11.88 -40.48 30.46
N SER A 19 -11.40 -39.23 30.43
CA SER A 19 -12.24 -38.03 30.63
C SER A 19 -13.25 -37.79 29.51
N SER A 20 -12.89 -38.07 28.24
CA SER A 20 -13.81 -37.97 27.10
C SER A 20 -14.99 -38.94 27.21
N GLN A 21 -14.72 -40.19 27.60
CA GLN A 21 -15.76 -41.20 27.81
C GLN A 21 -16.66 -40.81 29.00
N LEU A 22 -16.08 -40.25 30.06
CA LEU A 22 -16.82 -39.79 31.23
C LEU A 22 -17.75 -38.62 30.90
N SER A 23 -17.30 -37.66 30.09
CA SER A 23 -18.11 -36.53 29.60
C SER A 23 -19.33 -37.03 28.79
N ILE A 24 -19.13 -38.06 27.95
CA ILE A 24 -20.22 -38.72 27.20
C ILE A 24 -21.17 -39.48 28.14
N ASP A 25 -20.62 -40.24 29.09
CA ASP A 25 -21.40 -41.00 30.08
C ASP A 25 -22.29 -40.05 30.93
N LEU A 26 -21.78 -38.87 31.30
CA LEU A 26 -22.54 -37.84 32.03
C LEU A 26 -23.61 -37.16 31.17
N LEU A 27 -23.35 -36.94 29.88
CA LEU A 27 -24.36 -36.42 28.94
C LEU A 27 -25.49 -37.43 28.73
N ASN A 28 -25.17 -38.73 28.63
CA ASN A 28 -26.14 -39.80 28.50
C ASN A 28 -27.06 -39.91 29.72
N ILE A 29 -26.54 -39.68 30.94
CA ILE A 29 -27.37 -39.59 32.15
C ILE A 29 -28.40 -38.45 32.06
N ARG A 30 -28.08 -37.36 31.37
CA ARG A 30 -28.96 -36.19 31.24
C ARG A 30 -30.01 -36.35 30.14
N SER A 31 -29.69 -37.07 29.07
CA SER A 31 -30.56 -37.21 27.90
C SER A 31 -31.45 -38.46 27.93
N ASP A 32 -31.05 -39.51 28.65
CA ASP A 32 -31.78 -40.78 28.68
C ASP A 32 -32.54 -41.00 30.00
N PHE A 33 -33.84 -40.73 29.97
CA PHE A 33 -34.76 -40.99 31.09
C PHE A 33 -35.00 -42.49 31.37
N LYS A 34 -34.45 -43.41 30.56
CA LYS A 34 -34.62 -44.87 30.70
C LYS A 34 -33.40 -45.57 31.31
N MET A 35 -32.37 -44.82 31.71
CA MET A 35 -31.16 -45.40 32.29
C MET A 35 -31.46 -46.19 33.57
N THR A 36 -30.91 -47.39 33.66
CA THR A 36 -31.08 -48.28 34.82
C THR A 36 -30.20 -47.85 36.00
N PHE A 37 -30.63 -48.21 37.22
CA PHE A 37 -29.84 -47.95 38.44
C PHE A 37 -28.44 -48.57 38.41
N VAL A 38 -28.29 -49.72 37.73
CA VAL A 38 -26.99 -50.40 37.56
C VAL A 38 -26.04 -49.59 36.70
N GLU A 39 -26.53 -49.01 35.60
CA GLU A 39 -25.74 -48.15 34.71
C GLU A 39 -25.34 -46.84 35.42
N MET A 40 -26.24 -46.23 36.19
CA MET A 40 -25.91 -45.07 37.02
C MET A 40 -24.80 -45.38 38.03
N ARG A 41 -24.86 -46.55 38.70
CA ARG A 41 -23.83 -46.97 39.65
C ARG A 41 -22.46 -47.15 38.97
N LEU A 42 -22.43 -47.78 37.80
CA LEU A 42 -21.18 -47.96 37.04
C LEU A 42 -20.55 -46.62 36.63
N ILE A 43 -21.37 -45.63 36.27
CA ILE A 43 -20.86 -44.30 35.92
C ILE A 43 -20.36 -43.56 37.18
N ILE A 44 -21.08 -43.63 38.30
CA ILE A 44 -20.63 -43.06 39.57
C ILE A 44 -19.29 -43.66 40.01
N ASP A 45 -19.12 -44.98 39.89
CA ASP A 45 -17.87 -45.66 40.21
C ASP A 45 -16.71 -45.21 39.29
N ARG A 46 -16.98 -44.95 38.00
CA ARG A 46 -15.98 -44.38 37.06
C ARG A 46 -15.62 -42.93 37.41
N VAL A 47 -16.61 -42.08 37.69
CA VAL A 47 -16.39 -40.69 38.14
C VAL A 47 -15.53 -40.71 39.41
N SER A 48 -15.86 -41.56 40.37
CA SER A 48 -15.11 -41.66 41.62
C SER A 48 -13.67 -42.12 41.39
N LYS A 49 -13.43 -43.12 40.52
CA LYS A 49 -12.08 -43.60 40.21
C LYS A 49 -11.18 -42.54 39.56
N ILE A 50 -11.72 -41.73 38.66
CA ILE A 50 -10.96 -40.67 37.99
C ILE A 50 -10.69 -39.50 38.93
N LEU A 51 -11.64 -39.15 39.80
CA LEU A 51 -11.48 -38.00 40.70
C LEU A 51 -10.74 -38.33 42.01
N GLN A 52 -10.69 -39.60 42.43
CA GLN A 52 -10.04 -40.04 43.68
C GLN A 52 -8.53 -39.75 43.78
N PRO A 53 -7.72 -39.80 42.70
CA PRO A 53 -6.31 -39.47 42.74
C PRO A 53 -6.02 -37.99 43.06
N PHE A 54 -6.98 -37.09 42.83
CA PHE A 54 -6.82 -35.65 42.98
C PHE A 54 -6.93 -35.23 44.45
N LYS A 55 -5.77 -35.07 45.12
CA LYS A 55 -5.72 -34.58 46.52
C LYS A 55 -6.39 -33.21 46.69
N ASP A 56 -6.28 -32.36 45.68
CA ASP A 56 -6.81 -30.99 45.66
C ASP A 56 -8.18 -30.84 44.97
N LEU A 57 -8.95 -31.92 44.84
CA LEU A 57 -10.27 -31.86 44.19
C LEU A 57 -11.21 -30.81 44.80
N ARG A 58 -11.16 -30.63 46.13
CA ARG A 58 -11.94 -29.61 46.84
C ARG A 58 -11.52 -28.19 46.47
N HIS A 59 -10.22 -27.97 46.28
CA HIS A 59 -9.66 -26.70 45.86
C HIS A 59 -10.06 -26.37 44.41
N LEU A 60 -10.03 -27.37 43.53
CA LEU A 60 -10.57 -27.25 42.17
C LEU A 60 -12.05 -26.91 42.20
N CYS A 61 -12.87 -27.59 43.01
CA CYS A 61 -14.30 -27.29 43.11
C CYS A 61 -14.60 -25.85 43.57
N HIS A 62 -13.74 -25.23 44.40
CA HIS A 62 -13.86 -23.82 44.77
C HIS A 62 -13.40 -22.88 43.65
N LEU A 63 -12.26 -23.14 43.02
CA LEU A 63 -11.73 -22.32 41.92
C LEU A 63 -12.64 -22.33 40.69
N PHE A 64 -13.21 -23.50 40.41
CA PHE A 64 -14.21 -23.70 39.38
C PHE A 64 -15.61 -23.39 39.91
N ASN A 65 -15.82 -22.75 41.07
CA ASN A 65 -17.12 -22.34 41.63
C ASN A 65 -18.25 -23.39 41.42
N CYS A 66 -17.92 -24.67 41.61
CA CYS A 66 -18.79 -25.82 41.35
C CYS A 66 -19.79 -26.08 42.50
N LEU A 67 -19.55 -25.48 43.67
CA LEU A 67 -20.26 -25.77 44.92
C LEU A 67 -21.32 -24.73 45.28
N THR A 68 -21.37 -23.59 44.59
CA THR A 68 -22.35 -22.52 44.83
C THR A 68 -23.62 -22.75 44.02
N SER A 69 -24.78 -22.64 44.65
CA SER A 69 -26.08 -22.64 43.96
C SER A 69 -26.37 -21.29 43.31
N PHE A 70 -27.50 -21.16 42.59
CA PHE A 70 -28.00 -19.85 42.16
C PHE A 70 -28.03 -18.86 43.34
N GLN A 71 -27.48 -17.66 43.13
CA GLN A 71 -27.38 -16.64 44.16
C GLN A 71 -27.79 -15.27 43.62
N VAL A 72 -28.77 -14.64 44.25
CA VAL A 72 -29.09 -13.23 44.02
C VAL A 72 -28.13 -12.37 44.83
N LEU A 73 -27.27 -11.61 44.15
CA LEU A 73 -26.30 -10.71 44.79
C LEU A 73 -26.89 -9.33 45.07
N ASN A 74 -27.75 -8.86 44.17
CA ASN A 74 -28.52 -7.63 44.33
C ASN A 74 -29.91 -7.83 43.67
N PRO A 75 -31.00 -7.86 44.45
CA PRO A 75 -32.36 -8.06 43.95
C PRO A 75 -32.96 -6.82 43.26
N GLY A 76 -32.17 -5.82 42.84
CA GLY A 76 -32.68 -4.66 42.12
C GLY A 76 -32.80 -3.42 43.00
N THR A 77 -31.91 -2.44 42.78
CA THR A 77 -31.85 -1.16 43.48
C THR A 77 -31.90 0.02 42.52
N LEU A 78 -32.57 1.11 42.90
CA LEU A 78 -32.61 2.35 42.13
C LEU A 78 -31.40 3.23 42.47
N ASN A 79 -30.64 3.63 41.46
CA ASN A 79 -29.56 4.62 41.61
C ASN A 79 -30.09 6.06 41.39
N THR A 80 -29.35 7.06 41.86
CA THR A 80 -29.70 8.50 41.83
C THR A 80 -29.83 9.09 40.41
N GLN A 81 -30.57 10.20 40.29
CA GLN A 81 -30.95 10.87 39.03
C GLN A 81 -29.80 11.26 38.10
N ASP A 82 -28.66 11.73 38.64
CA ASP A 82 -27.51 12.17 37.81
C ASP A 82 -26.89 11.05 36.95
N ASN A 83 -27.15 9.79 37.30
CA ASN A 83 -26.67 8.64 36.55
C ASN A 83 -27.56 8.27 35.35
N THR A 84 -28.83 8.69 35.31
CA THR A 84 -29.80 8.23 34.30
C THR A 84 -29.58 8.89 32.94
N LEU A 85 -29.38 10.22 32.90
CA LEU A 85 -29.09 10.93 31.65
C LEU A 85 -27.76 10.49 31.04
N LYS A 86 -26.72 10.35 31.86
CA LYS A 86 -25.41 9.82 31.42
C LYS A 86 -25.53 8.40 30.90
N PHE A 87 -26.24 7.53 31.62
CA PHE A 87 -26.47 6.14 31.22
C PHE A 87 -27.24 6.01 29.89
N LEU A 88 -28.31 6.79 29.69
CA LEU A 88 -29.06 6.80 28.42
C LEU A 88 -28.22 7.35 27.27
N THR A 89 -27.44 8.41 27.50
CA THR A 89 -26.56 8.99 26.48
C THR A 89 -25.48 8.00 26.05
N GLU A 90 -24.84 7.31 27.00
CA GLU A 90 -23.86 6.25 26.69
C GLU A 90 -24.51 5.08 25.94
N LEU A 91 -25.70 4.62 26.35
CA LEU A 91 -26.40 3.52 25.68
C LEU A 91 -26.76 3.88 24.24
N LYS A 92 -27.29 5.09 24.00
CA LYS A 92 -27.60 5.58 22.65
C LYS A 92 -26.35 5.63 21.77
N ARG A 93 -25.20 5.98 22.33
CA ARG A 93 -23.93 6.09 21.60
C ARG A 93 -23.28 4.74 21.30
N PHE A 94 -23.22 3.84 22.28
CA PHE A 94 -22.42 2.62 22.20
C PHE A 94 -23.22 1.34 21.99
N GLN A 95 -24.52 1.33 22.32
CA GLN A 95 -25.40 0.16 22.25
C GLN A 95 -26.83 0.54 21.81
N PRO A 96 -27.00 1.15 20.62
CA PRO A 96 -28.29 1.70 20.19
C PRO A 96 -29.40 0.65 20.06
N ASN A 97 -29.03 -0.62 19.86
CA ASN A 97 -29.96 -1.73 19.70
C ASN A 97 -30.46 -2.31 21.03
N ASN A 98 -29.92 -1.87 22.19
CA ASN A 98 -30.33 -2.37 23.50
C ASN A 98 -31.56 -1.62 24.02
N THR A 99 -32.62 -1.65 23.23
CA THR A 99 -33.89 -0.98 23.52
C THR A 99 -35.05 -1.81 22.98
N PHE A 100 -36.20 -1.71 23.63
CA PHE A 100 -37.46 -2.24 23.11
C PHE A 100 -38.61 -1.29 23.44
N MET A 101 -39.63 -1.27 22.58
CA MET A 101 -40.82 -0.44 22.78
C MET A 101 -41.98 -1.28 23.30
N VAL A 102 -42.61 -0.78 24.35
CA VAL A 102 -43.84 -1.35 24.93
C VAL A 102 -44.99 -0.46 24.51
N GLN A 103 -45.95 -1.02 23.77
CA GLN A 103 -47.12 -0.27 23.29
C GLN A 103 -48.05 0.11 24.44
N ALA A 104 -48.87 1.14 24.25
CA ALA A 104 -49.91 1.50 25.21
C ALA A 104 -50.88 0.33 25.41
N ASN A 105 -51.37 0.13 26.63
CA ASN A 105 -52.32 -0.92 27.00
C ASN A 105 -51.85 -2.37 26.70
N THR A 106 -50.55 -2.63 26.78
CA THR A 106 -49.99 -3.97 26.55
C THR A 106 -49.01 -4.37 27.65
N THR A 107 -48.93 -5.67 27.92
CA THR A 107 -47.83 -6.26 28.67
C THR A 107 -46.82 -6.83 27.66
N TYR A 108 -45.55 -6.51 27.83
CA TYR A 108 -44.48 -7.00 26.95
C TYR A 108 -43.42 -7.75 27.74
N GLU A 109 -43.03 -8.91 27.23
CA GLU A 109 -41.96 -9.75 27.79
C GLU A 109 -40.75 -9.69 26.87
N HIS A 110 -39.63 -9.19 27.40
CA HIS A 110 -38.35 -9.22 26.73
C HIS A 110 -37.50 -10.35 27.30
N ILE A 111 -37.12 -11.30 26.45
CA ILE A 111 -36.42 -12.53 26.86
C ILE A 111 -34.95 -12.44 26.42
N ILE A 112 -34.04 -12.54 27.38
CA ILE A 112 -32.59 -12.64 27.12
C ILE A 112 -32.07 -14.00 27.56
N SER A 113 -31.41 -14.70 26.64
CA SER A 113 -30.75 -15.97 26.96
C SER A 113 -29.49 -15.72 27.79
N ILE A 114 -29.37 -16.40 28.93
CA ILE A 114 -28.22 -16.38 29.83
C ILE A 114 -27.57 -17.75 29.79
N SER A 115 -26.28 -17.78 29.46
CA SER A 115 -25.53 -19.05 29.42
C SER A 115 -25.20 -19.56 30.82
N ASP A 116 -24.79 -20.82 30.88
CA ASP A 116 -24.34 -21.51 32.08
C ASP A 116 -23.27 -20.68 32.77
N ARG A 117 -23.35 -20.63 34.10
CA ARG A 117 -22.25 -20.16 34.94
C ARG A 117 -21.87 -18.71 34.64
N GLN A 118 -22.84 -17.80 34.74
CA GLN A 118 -22.64 -16.37 34.49
C GLN A 118 -23.00 -15.54 35.72
N LYS A 119 -22.15 -14.57 36.03
CA LYS A 119 -22.49 -13.41 36.86
C LYS A 119 -23.14 -12.39 35.94
N VAL A 120 -24.43 -12.16 36.14
CA VAL A 120 -25.24 -11.30 35.30
C VAL A 120 -25.56 -10.02 36.05
N GLN A 121 -25.11 -8.89 35.51
CA GLN A 121 -25.55 -7.57 35.91
C GLN A 121 -26.55 -7.06 34.89
N TRP A 122 -27.72 -6.64 35.36
CA TRP A 122 -28.75 -6.07 34.51
C TRP A 122 -29.08 -4.66 34.98
N SER A 123 -29.41 -3.79 34.02
CA SER A 123 -29.78 -2.40 34.28
C SER A 123 -30.88 -1.97 33.32
N LEU A 124 -31.86 -1.22 33.83
CA LEU A 124 -33.03 -0.75 33.09
C LEU A 124 -33.25 0.74 33.32
N ALA A 125 -33.60 1.45 32.25
CA ALA A 125 -34.02 2.85 32.27
C ALA A 125 -35.13 3.07 31.22
N SER A 126 -36.00 4.05 31.45
CA SER A 126 -37.01 4.48 30.47
C SER A 126 -36.70 5.90 30.04
N GLU A 127 -37.13 6.29 28.85
CA GLU A 127 -37.09 7.70 28.45
C GLU A 127 -38.19 8.50 29.14
N ASN A 128 -39.39 7.92 29.25
CA ASN A 128 -40.59 8.61 29.66
C ASN A 128 -41.43 7.72 30.61
N HIS A 129 -41.95 8.31 31.68
CA HIS A 129 -42.91 7.72 32.64
C HIS A 129 -42.38 6.60 33.56
N PRO A 130 -42.98 6.41 34.76
CA PRO A 130 -42.69 5.26 35.62
C PRO A 130 -43.21 3.96 34.98
N CYS A 131 -42.75 2.78 35.39
CA CYS A 131 -43.17 1.49 34.79
C CYS A 131 -43.47 0.44 35.87
N HIS A 132 -44.40 -0.48 35.57
CA HIS A 132 -44.57 -1.72 36.32
C HIS A 132 -43.59 -2.74 35.75
N ILE A 133 -42.67 -3.25 36.58
CA ILE A 133 -41.54 -4.07 36.11
C ILE A 133 -41.44 -5.33 36.95
N THR A 134 -41.41 -6.47 36.26
CA THR A 134 -41.01 -7.76 36.81
C THR A 134 -39.77 -8.24 36.07
N VAL A 135 -38.74 -8.63 36.82
CA VAL A 135 -37.53 -9.25 36.29
C VAL A 135 -37.39 -10.61 36.95
N GLU A 136 -37.36 -11.67 36.16
CA GLU A 136 -37.23 -13.04 36.64
C GLU A 136 -36.18 -13.82 35.85
N TYR A 137 -35.63 -14.86 36.47
CA TYR A 137 -34.70 -15.77 35.84
C TYR A 137 -35.30 -17.19 35.81
N ARG A 138 -35.39 -17.80 34.62
CA ARG A 138 -35.99 -19.13 34.40
C ARG A 138 -34.97 -20.11 33.84
N ILE A 139 -34.83 -21.28 34.44
CA ILE A 139 -33.86 -22.30 34.01
C ILE A 139 -34.41 -23.08 32.80
N HIS A 140 -33.58 -23.30 31.78
CA HIS A 140 -33.97 -24.03 30.57
C HIS A 140 -34.26 -25.52 30.87
N GLY A 141 -35.36 -26.07 30.35
CA GLY A 141 -35.71 -27.50 30.50
C GLY A 141 -36.38 -27.90 31.82
N LYS A 142 -36.60 -26.97 32.75
CA LYS A 142 -37.36 -27.21 34.00
C LYS A 142 -38.49 -26.19 34.13
N ASN A 143 -39.67 -26.53 33.62
CA ASN A 143 -40.81 -25.62 33.45
C ASN A 143 -41.31 -24.91 34.75
N ASN A 144 -40.86 -25.33 35.94
CA ASN A 144 -41.30 -24.78 37.22
C ASN A 144 -40.18 -24.15 38.07
N GLN A 145 -38.95 -24.00 37.55
CA GLN A 145 -37.86 -23.35 38.30
C GLN A 145 -37.60 -21.94 37.76
N TYR A 146 -38.20 -20.95 38.42
CA TYR A 146 -37.94 -19.53 38.19
C TYR A 146 -37.67 -18.82 39.51
N GLU A 147 -36.87 -17.76 39.44
CA GLU A 147 -36.49 -16.92 40.57
C GLU A 147 -36.83 -15.48 40.23
N ILE A 148 -37.68 -14.85 41.05
CA ILE A 148 -38.06 -13.44 40.87
C ILE A 148 -36.91 -12.59 41.39
N LEU A 149 -36.20 -11.93 40.47
CA LEU A 149 -35.07 -11.07 40.79
C LEU A 149 -35.55 -9.73 41.32
N TYR A 150 -36.65 -9.18 40.75
CA TYR A 150 -37.23 -7.90 41.16
C TYR A 150 -38.69 -7.80 40.69
N GLN A 151 -39.58 -7.28 41.52
CA GLN A 151 -40.99 -7.05 41.16
C GLN A 151 -41.52 -5.84 41.92
N LYS A 152 -41.85 -4.75 41.21
CA LYS A 152 -42.55 -3.58 41.79
C LYS A 152 -43.40 -2.85 40.75
N GLU A 153 -44.44 -2.19 41.25
CA GLU A 153 -45.36 -1.36 40.48
C GLU A 153 -44.91 0.12 40.47
N ASN A 154 -45.24 0.86 39.40
CA ASN A 154 -45.04 2.32 39.28
C ASN A 154 -43.63 2.84 39.63
N ILE A 155 -42.58 2.17 39.15
CA ILE A 155 -41.20 2.52 39.47
C ILE A 155 -40.71 3.66 38.57
N PRO A 156 -40.09 4.72 39.11
CA PRO A 156 -39.64 5.87 38.34
C PRO A 156 -38.32 5.62 37.58
N ILE A 157 -38.27 4.61 36.70
CA ILE A 157 -37.07 4.30 35.90
C ILE A 157 -36.73 5.31 34.80
N HIS A 158 -37.62 6.28 34.58
CA HIS A 158 -37.36 7.48 33.76
C HIS A 158 -36.51 8.53 34.50
N LYS A 159 -36.51 8.47 35.84
CA LYS A 159 -35.68 9.34 36.69
C LYS A 159 -34.43 8.61 37.17
N ASN A 160 -34.53 7.31 37.42
CA ASN A 160 -33.49 6.52 38.07
C ASN A 160 -33.13 5.28 37.24
N VAL A 161 -31.89 4.81 37.30
CA VAL A 161 -31.50 3.52 36.70
C VAL A 161 -31.77 2.40 37.70
N LEU A 162 -32.61 1.44 37.33
CA LEU A 162 -32.82 0.22 38.10
C LEU A 162 -31.69 -0.76 37.78
N ARG A 163 -31.00 -1.29 38.80
CA ARG A 163 -29.88 -2.22 38.61
C ARG A 163 -29.99 -3.41 39.53
N GLY A 164 -29.78 -4.62 39.02
CA GLY A 164 -29.68 -5.83 39.83
C GLY A 164 -28.58 -6.75 39.35
N GLN A 165 -28.32 -7.79 40.15
CA GLN A 165 -27.21 -8.70 39.94
C GLN A 165 -27.50 -10.09 40.51
N PHE A 166 -27.16 -11.13 39.75
CA PHE A 166 -27.26 -12.52 40.19
C PHE A 166 -26.14 -13.38 39.59
N GLU A 167 -25.94 -14.57 40.14
CA GLU A 167 -25.06 -15.61 39.61
C GLU A 167 -25.91 -16.83 39.23
N SER A 168 -25.86 -17.20 37.95
CA SER A 168 -26.48 -18.44 37.47
C SER A 168 -25.44 -19.55 37.35
N GLN A 169 -25.83 -20.78 37.66
CA GLN A 169 -25.04 -22.00 37.39
C GLN A 169 -25.50 -22.74 36.13
N HIS A 170 -26.70 -22.46 35.63
CA HIS A 170 -27.34 -23.19 34.54
C HIS A 170 -27.74 -22.25 33.40
N ASN A 171 -28.00 -22.80 32.21
CA ASN A 171 -28.53 -22.09 31.07
C ASN A 171 -29.98 -21.72 31.39
N GLY A 172 -30.34 -20.49 31.10
CA GLY A 172 -31.70 -20.02 31.36
C GLY A 172 -32.01 -18.73 30.63
N GLN A 173 -33.10 -18.11 31.02
CA GLN A 173 -33.63 -16.91 30.41
C GLN A 173 -33.86 -15.86 31.49
N LEU A 174 -33.27 -14.69 31.31
CA LEU A 174 -33.65 -13.48 32.03
C LEU A 174 -34.85 -12.88 31.31
N ILE A 175 -35.99 -12.83 31.98
CA ILE A 175 -37.25 -12.33 31.43
C ILE A 175 -37.54 -10.99 32.11
N ILE A 176 -37.68 -9.94 31.30
CA ILE A 176 -38.08 -8.61 31.75
C ILE A 176 -39.49 -8.37 31.25
N THR A 177 -40.45 -8.34 32.17
CA THR A 177 -41.85 -8.06 31.89
C THR A 177 -42.16 -6.62 32.26
N ILE A 178 -42.69 -5.86 31.29
CA ILE A 178 -43.16 -4.50 31.50
C ILE A 178 -44.66 -4.50 31.30
N ASP A 179 -45.39 -4.18 32.37
CA ASP A 179 -46.83 -4.00 32.30
C ASP A 179 -47.18 -2.53 32.04
N ASN A 180 -47.75 -2.27 30.87
CA ASN A 180 -48.20 -0.96 30.41
C ASN A 180 -49.72 -0.91 30.20
N ASN A 181 -50.49 -1.79 30.87
CA ASN A 181 -51.94 -1.88 30.74
C ASN A 181 -52.70 -0.63 31.23
N ASN A 182 -52.10 0.13 32.17
CA ASN A 182 -52.73 1.28 32.81
C ASN A 182 -52.36 2.63 32.18
N ASP A 183 -51.61 2.65 31.07
CA ASP A 183 -51.00 3.86 30.52
C ASP A 183 -51.26 4.04 29.02
N HIS A 184 -51.63 5.26 28.63
CA HIS A 184 -52.02 5.60 27.25
C HIS A 184 -50.85 5.94 26.32
N SER A 185 -49.60 5.87 26.79
CA SER A 185 -48.41 6.18 25.99
C SER A 185 -47.49 4.98 25.85
N SER A 186 -46.86 4.86 24.68
CA SER A 186 -45.81 3.88 24.43
C SER A 186 -44.55 4.21 25.24
N ARG A 187 -43.85 3.18 25.71
CA ARG A 187 -42.64 3.33 26.53
C ARG A 187 -41.43 2.72 25.83
N THR A 188 -40.36 3.49 25.73
CA THR A 188 -39.07 3.02 25.24
C THR A 188 -38.22 2.62 26.43
N ILE A 189 -37.96 1.31 26.55
CA ILE A 189 -37.16 0.75 27.64
C ILE A 189 -35.76 0.46 27.13
N TRP A 190 -34.79 1.13 27.75
CA TRP A 190 -33.37 0.90 27.53
C TRP A 190 -32.85 -0.08 28.56
N TYR A 191 -32.08 -1.06 28.09
CA TYR A 191 -31.49 -2.06 28.98
C TYR A 191 -29.99 -2.22 28.75
N ARG A 192 -29.28 -2.67 29.78
CA ARG A 192 -27.88 -3.07 29.67
C ARG A 192 -27.73 -4.36 30.44
N ILE A 193 -27.30 -5.42 29.75
CA ILE A 193 -26.97 -6.69 30.38
C ILE A 193 -25.49 -6.92 30.18
N LYS A 194 -24.79 -7.05 31.30
CA LYS A 194 -23.40 -7.48 31.34
C LYS A 194 -23.39 -8.87 31.96
N SER A 195 -23.29 -9.88 31.12
CA SER A 195 -22.95 -11.23 31.56
C SER A 195 -21.44 -11.38 31.53
N ILE A 196 -20.89 -11.78 32.66
CA ILE A 196 -19.50 -12.18 32.77
C ILE A 196 -19.57 -13.66 33.13
N GLY A 197 -18.86 -14.52 32.41
CA GLY A 197 -18.69 -15.90 32.86
C GLY A 197 -18.22 -15.87 34.32
N LEU A 198 -18.74 -16.76 35.17
CA LEU A 198 -18.17 -17.04 36.48
C LEU A 198 -16.77 -17.58 36.20
N SER A 199 -15.84 -16.66 36.00
CA SER A 199 -14.54 -16.96 35.45
C SER A 199 -13.88 -17.89 36.44
N THR A 200 -13.62 -19.08 35.96
CA THR A 200 -12.59 -19.94 36.48
C THR A 200 -11.35 -19.08 36.66
N CYS A 201 -10.77 -19.07 37.85
CA CYS A 201 -9.70 -18.14 38.23
C CYS A 201 -8.66 -18.02 37.09
N HIS A 202 -8.59 -16.86 36.43
CA HIS A 202 -7.75 -16.62 35.26
C HIS A 202 -6.28 -16.79 35.62
N LEU A 203 -5.92 -16.38 36.83
CA LEU A 203 -4.58 -16.56 37.37
C LEU A 203 -4.26 -18.05 37.57
N PHE A 204 -5.19 -18.84 38.10
CA PHE A 204 -5.04 -20.29 38.20
C PHE A 204 -4.87 -20.95 36.82
N HIS A 205 -5.72 -20.61 35.85
CA HIS A 205 -5.61 -21.16 34.50
C HIS A 205 -4.34 -20.77 33.79
N GLY A 206 -3.88 -19.52 33.96
CA GLY A 206 -2.63 -19.07 33.40
C GLY A 206 -1.43 -19.84 33.98
N ILE A 207 -1.37 -19.98 35.32
CA ILE A 207 -0.33 -20.75 36.00
C ILE A 207 -0.40 -22.23 35.59
N PHE A 208 -1.60 -22.78 35.52
CA PHE A 208 -1.82 -24.15 35.08
C PHE A 208 -1.30 -24.36 33.65
N ASN A 209 -1.70 -23.51 32.70
CA ASN A 209 -1.26 -23.61 31.31
C ASN A 209 0.25 -23.44 31.19
N MET A 210 0.85 -22.54 31.95
CA MET A 210 2.31 -22.34 32.00
C MET A 210 3.05 -23.63 32.41
N HIS A 211 2.58 -24.32 33.46
CA HIS A 211 3.17 -25.59 33.88
C HIS A 211 2.83 -26.75 32.95
N TYR A 212 1.61 -26.78 32.42
CA TYR A 212 1.14 -27.76 31.46
C TYR A 212 2.00 -27.71 30.20
N ASP A 213 2.22 -26.52 29.67
CA ASP A 213 3.01 -26.28 28.47
C ASP A 213 4.46 -26.74 28.65
N LYS A 214 5.08 -26.37 29.79
CA LYS A 214 6.44 -26.84 30.13
C LYS A 214 6.58 -28.37 30.14
N CYS A 215 5.54 -29.07 30.58
CA CYS A 215 5.57 -30.52 30.73
C CYS A 215 5.14 -31.25 29.44
N TYR A 216 4.29 -30.65 28.60
CA TYR A 216 3.54 -31.37 27.58
C TYR A 216 3.47 -30.70 26.18
N GLN A 217 4.08 -29.53 25.93
CA GLN A 217 3.99 -28.79 24.63
C GLN A 217 4.43 -29.55 23.38
N GLN A 218 5.10 -30.72 23.49
CA GLN A 218 5.61 -31.46 22.34
C GLN A 218 4.85 -32.75 21.99
N ASN A 219 3.76 -33.10 22.70
CA ASN A 219 3.08 -34.37 22.44
C ASN A 219 1.57 -34.28 22.66
N SER A 220 0.78 -34.61 21.64
CA SER A 220 -0.66 -34.94 21.74
C SER A 220 -0.90 -36.29 22.44
N ARG A 221 -0.17 -36.56 23.54
CA ARG A 221 -0.27 -37.79 24.31
C ARG A 221 -1.39 -37.66 25.34
N ILE A 222 -2.15 -38.75 25.49
CA ILE A 222 -3.11 -38.93 26.58
C ILE A 222 -2.33 -38.89 27.90
N ILE A 223 -2.76 -38.05 28.85
CA ILE A 223 -2.12 -37.88 30.15
C ILE A 223 -2.76 -38.83 31.16
N SER A 224 -1.96 -39.56 31.93
CA SER A 224 -2.48 -40.43 33.00
C SER A 224 -3.06 -39.59 34.16
N GLU A 225 -4.01 -40.14 34.92
CA GLU A 225 -4.56 -39.38 36.07
C GLU A 225 -3.48 -39.04 37.11
N HIS A 226 -2.46 -39.90 37.25
CA HIS A 226 -1.36 -39.70 38.19
C HIS A 226 -0.42 -38.55 37.78
N ASP A 227 -0.04 -38.49 36.51
CA ASP A 227 0.83 -37.43 35.99
C ASP A 227 0.13 -36.07 36.02
N PHE A 228 -1.18 -36.05 35.75
CA PHE A 228 -1.99 -34.85 35.85
C PHE A 228 -2.17 -34.38 37.31
N SER A 229 -2.32 -35.31 38.27
CA SER A 229 -2.31 -34.96 39.69
C SER A 229 -0.98 -34.35 40.12
N LYS A 230 0.16 -34.88 39.64
CA LYS A 230 1.49 -34.32 39.95
C LYS A 230 1.67 -32.92 39.36
N LEU A 231 1.14 -32.67 38.16
CA LEU A 231 1.11 -31.33 37.57
C LEU A 231 0.32 -30.34 38.44
N LEU A 232 -0.86 -30.77 38.94
CA LEU A 232 -1.66 -29.93 39.83
C LEU A 232 -0.95 -29.62 41.15
N ASP A 233 -0.28 -30.61 41.76
CA ASP A 233 0.52 -30.40 42.97
C ASP A 233 1.57 -29.29 42.74
N GLN A 234 2.25 -29.30 41.59
CA GLN A 234 3.22 -28.27 41.21
C GLN A 234 2.58 -26.88 41.01
N VAL A 235 1.39 -26.84 40.39
CA VAL A 235 0.62 -25.61 40.18
C VAL A 235 0.20 -24.99 41.52
N PHE A 236 -0.30 -25.80 42.46
CA PHE A 236 -0.66 -25.33 43.79
C PHE A 236 0.57 -24.93 44.62
N GLU A 237 1.69 -25.64 44.50
CA GLU A 237 2.96 -25.22 45.13
C GLU A 237 3.43 -23.86 44.61
N PHE A 238 3.32 -23.62 43.30
CA PHE A 238 3.63 -22.34 42.69
C PHE A 238 2.71 -21.23 43.20
N ILE A 239 1.39 -21.49 43.29
CA ILE A 239 0.42 -20.55 43.86
C ILE A 239 0.78 -20.22 45.31
N ASN A 240 1.14 -21.22 46.11
CA ASN A 240 1.53 -21.00 47.50
C ASN A 240 2.78 -20.12 47.61
N LYS A 241 3.79 -20.35 46.76
CA LYS A 241 4.97 -19.47 46.68
C LYS A 241 4.62 -18.05 46.23
N LEU A 242 3.65 -17.89 45.33
CA LEU A 242 3.14 -16.57 44.90
C LEU A 242 2.47 -15.82 46.05
N LEU A 243 1.56 -16.48 46.77
CA LEU A 243 0.83 -15.87 47.88
C LEU A 243 1.75 -15.50 49.06
N ASN A 244 2.83 -16.28 49.26
CA ASN A 244 3.82 -15.99 50.31
C ASN A 244 4.94 -15.02 49.87
N GLY A 245 5.01 -14.65 48.59
CA GLY A 245 6.04 -13.76 48.05
C GLY A 245 7.43 -14.40 47.91
N ASP A 246 7.50 -15.74 47.94
CA ASP A 246 8.73 -16.55 47.87
C ASP A 246 9.11 -16.92 46.42
N LEU A 247 8.42 -16.37 45.42
CA LEU A 247 8.80 -16.53 44.02
C LEU A 247 9.96 -15.59 43.64
N SER A 248 10.90 -16.12 42.87
CA SER A 248 11.91 -15.29 42.21
C SER A 248 11.31 -14.50 41.04
N LEU A 249 11.90 -13.35 40.71
CA LEU A 249 11.47 -12.54 39.57
C LEU A 249 11.46 -13.31 38.26
N ARG A 250 12.44 -14.21 38.05
CA ARG A 250 12.46 -15.12 36.90
C ARG A 250 11.24 -16.04 36.83
N SER A 251 10.73 -16.51 37.97
CA SER A 251 9.53 -17.36 38.02
C SER A 251 8.25 -16.55 37.81
N VAL A 252 8.24 -15.30 38.26
CA VAL A 252 7.15 -14.34 38.01
C VAL A 252 7.17 -13.83 36.55
N ALA A 253 8.33 -13.83 35.88
CA ALA A 253 8.51 -13.53 34.45
C ALA A 253 7.58 -14.32 33.54
N GLU A 254 7.35 -15.58 33.88
CA GLU A 254 6.49 -16.47 33.11
C GLU A 254 5.01 -16.09 33.24
N LEU A 255 4.61 -15.44 34.35
CA LEU A 255 3.27 -14.89 34.55
C LEU A 255 2.99 -13.68 33.66
N ARG A 256 4.00 -13.07 33.03
CA ARG A 256 3.82 -11.96 32.09
C ARG A 256 2.83 -12.33 30.98
N THR A 257 2.89 -13.55 30.47
CA THR A 257 1.97 -14.07 29.44
C THR A 257 0.49 -14.06 29.86
N ILE A 258 0.22 -14.03 31.17
CA ILE A 258 -1.12 -14.10 31.76
C ILE A 258 -1.69 -12.70 32.00
N PHE A 259 -0.83 -11.72 32.33
CA PHE A 259 -1.23 -10.37 32.77
C PHE A 259 -1.09 -9.27 31.72
N TYR A 260 -0.23 -9.42 30.69
CA TYR A 260 0.20 -8.27 29.87
C TYR A 260 -0.87 -7.67 28.95
N ASP A 261 -1.92 -8.44 28.58
CA ASP A 261 -2.94 -8.02 27.59
C ASP A 261 -4.41 -8.25 28.04
N LYS A 262 -4.65 -8.60 29.32
CA LYS A 262 -6.00 -8.92 29.81
C LYS A 262 -6.39 -7.98 30.94
N ASN A 263 -7.54 -7.30 30.81
CA ASN A 263 -8.20 -6.49 31.84
C ASN A 263 -8.71 -7.35 33.01
N ILE A 264 -7.80 -8.01 33.73
CA ILE A 264 -8.09 -8.89 34.85
C ILE A 264 -8.08 -8.06 36.13
N ASN A 265 -9.15 -8.17 36.93
CA ASN A 265 -9.18 -7.59 38.26
C ASN A 265 -8.32 -8.45 39.21
N ILE A 266 -7.03 -8.10 39.31
CA ILE A 266 -6.02 -8.81 40.11
C ILE A 266 -6.50 -9.04 41.54
N ARG A 267 -7.20 -8.06 42.14
CA ARG A 267 -7.71 -8.16 43.51
C ARG A 267 -8.75 -9.27 43.67
N GLU A 268 -9.69 -9.38 42.73
CA GLU A 268 -10.71 -10.44 42.79
C GLU A 268 -10.11 -11.83 42.51
N GLU A 269 -9.12 -11.92 41.62
CA GLU A 269 -8.44 -13.17 41.30
C GLU A 269 -7.55 -13.67 42.46
N VAL A 270 -6.76 -12.78 43.07
CA VAL A 270 -5.97 -13.08 44.27
C VAL A 270 -6.89 -13.45 45.43
N LYS A 271 -8.03 -12.76 45.58
CA LYS A 271 -9.04 -13.12 46.59
C LYS A 271 -9.59 -14.54 46.38
N LYS A 272 -9.89 -14.95 45.13
CA LYS A 272 -10.33 -16.32 44.80
C LYS A 272 -9.26 -17.36 45.19
N LEU A 273 -7.98 -17.08 44.93
CA LEU A 273 -6.87 -17.95 45.33
C LEU A 273 -6.71 -18.03 46.87
N TYR A 274 -6.85 -16.91 47.59
CA TYR A 274 -6.77 -16.87 49.06
C TYR A 274 -7.94 -17.53 49.77
N THR A 275 -9.17 -17.38 49.26
CA THR A 275 -10.35 -18.11 49.78
C THR A 275 -10.19 -19.62 49.66
N ASN A 276 -9.34 -20.08 48.74
CA ASN A 276 -8.96 -21.48 48.59
C ASN A 276 -7.99 -21.94 49.70
N HIS A 277 -7.00 -21.10 50.04
CA HIS A 277 -5.90 -21.39 50.97
C HIS A 277 -6.31 -21.36 52.46
N SER A 278 -7.21 -20.45 52.85
CA SER A 278 -7.62 -20.25 54.26
C SER A 278 -8.41 -21.42 54.87
N ASN A 279 -9.03 -22.28 54.04
CA ASN A 279 -9.76 -23.47 54.50
C ASN A 279 -8.84 -24.61 54.97
N GLU A 280 -7.57 -24.65 54.55
CA GLU A 280 -6.60 -25.67 54.96
C GLU A 280 -5.93 -25.34 56.31
N GLN A 281 -5.57 -24.07 56.54
CA GLN A 281 -4.95 -23.64 57.79
C GLN A 281 -5.90 -23.70 58.99
N ASN A 282 -7.21 -23.48 58.77
CA ASN A 282 -8.22 -23.63 59.83
C ASN A 282 -8.39 -25.08 60.30
N ASN A 283 -8.18 -26.08 59.42
CA ASN A 283 -8.23 -27.49 59.81
C ASN A 283 -6.95 -28.00 60.48
N LYS A 284 -5.80 -27.31 60.31
CA LYS A 284 -4.57 -27.64 61.05
C LYS A 284 -4.53 -27.00 62.45
N ARG A 285 -5.29 -25.93 62.70
CA ARG A 285 -5.41 -25.28 64.03
C ARG A 285 -6.45 -25.91 64.96
N THR A 286 -7.37 -26.73 64.46
CA THR A 286 -8.41 -27.40 65.26
C THR A 286 -7.92 -28.62 66.06
N ASN A 287 -6.64 -28.96 66.02
CA ASN A 287 -6.03 -30.02 66.85
C ASN A 287 -5.41 -29.52 68.17
N ILE A 288 -5.77 -28.31 68.64
CA ILE A 288 -5.46 -27.85 70.00
C ILE A 288 -6.70 -28.11 70.87
N PRO A 289 -6.59 -28.86 71.99
CA PRO A 289 -7.73 -29.16 72.84
C PRO A 289 -8.42 -27.88 73.32
N ALA A 290 -9.74 -27.85 73.19
CA ALA A 290 -10.60 -26.76 73.65
C ALA A 290 -10.55 -26.64 75.18
N ALA A 291 -9.57 -25.91 75.69
CA ALA A 291 -9.67 -25.24 76.97
C ALA A 291 -8.84 -23.97 76.91
N THR A 292 -9.50 -22.86 77.24
CA THR A 292 -8.94 -21.55 77.60
C THR A 292 -8.99 -20.47 76.51
N ILE A 293 -9.92 -19.53 76.77
CA ILE A 293 -10.06 -18.15 76.29
C ILE A 293 -10.87 -17.97 75.00
N GLY A 294 -12.17 -17.74 75.22
CA GLY A 294 -13.04 -17.07 74.28
C GLY A 294 -12.72 -15.59 74.21
N ILE A 295 -12.34 -15.13 73.02
CA ILE A 295 -12.62 -13.80 72.49
C ILE A 295 -12.91 -14.00 71.00
N GLN A 296 -14.19 -13.92 70.62
CA GLN A 296 -14.57 -13.83 69.21
C GLN A 296 -14.29 -12.41 68.72
N THR A 297 -13.12 -12.20 68.12
CA THR A 297 -12.86 -11.06 67.22
C THR A 297 -13.05 -11.51 65.78
N PRO A 298 -13.63 -10.69 64.89
CA PRO A 298 -13.97 -11.09 63.54
C PRO A 298 -12.71 -11.28 62.69
N LEU A 299 -12.44 -12.53 62.30
CA LEU A 299 -11.28 -12.99 61.51
C LEU A 299 -11.20 -12.43 60.07
N ILE A 300 -12.09 -11.50 59.69
CA ILE A 300 -12.23 -11.01 58.31
C ILE A 300 -11.14 -9.97 57.96
N HIS A 301 -10.54 -9.30 58.95
CA HIS A 301 -9.60 -8.19 58.73
C HIS A 301 -8.13 -8.59 58.45
N SER A 302 -7.70 -9.85 58.66
CA SER A 302 -6.29 -10.24 58.36
C SER A 302 -6.07 -10.58 56.88
N ASN A 303 -7.05 -11.22 56.24
CA ASN A 303 -6.93 -11.66 54.85
C ASN A 303 -6.91 -10.48 53.86
N GLU A 304 -7.56 -9.35 54.18
CA GLU A 304 -7.55 -8.18 53.29
C GLU A 304 -6.18 -7.52 53.17
N LYS A 305 -5.41 -7.46 54.27
CA LYS A 305 -4.04 -6.90 54.26
C LYS A 305 -3.08 -7.78 53.45
N GLU A 306 -3.19 -9.09 53.59
CA GLU A 306 -2.38 -10.05 52.82
C GLU A 306 -2.74 -10.02 51.33
N ILE A 307 -4.03 -9.94 50.99
CA ILE A 307 -4.50 -9.77 49.61
C ILE A 307 -3.97 -8.45 49.02
N GLU A 308 -4.04 -7.34 49.77
CA GLU A 308 -3.50 -6.05 49.32
C GLU A 308 -1.98 -6.09 49.14
N GLN A 309 -1.26 -6.81 49.98
CA GLN A 309 0.18 -7.01 49.87
C GLN A 309 0.56 -7.76 48.59
N VAL A 310 -0.12 -8.87 48.28
CA VAL A 310 0.10 -9.62 47.03
C VAL A 310 -0.32 -8.81 45.80
N CYS A 311 -1.41 -8.04 45.87
CA CYS A 311 -1.80 -7.13 44.79
C CYS A 311 -0.73 -6.05 44.55
N THR A 312 -0.16 -5.52 45.62
CA THR A 312 0.93 -4.53 45.56
C THR A 312 2.15 -5.14 44.88
N TRP A 313 2.56 -6.35 45.27
CA TRP A 313 3.66 -7.07 44.62
C TRP A 313 3.46 -7.31 43.13
N LEU A 314 2.26 -7.70 42.70
CA LEU A 314 1.95 -7.89 41.29
C LEU A 314 1.94 -6.56 40.49
N GLN A 315 1.44 -5.47 41.07
CA GLN A 315 1.51 -4.14 40.47
C GLN A 315 2.95 -3.63 40.32
N ILE A 316 3.77 -3.81 41.36
CA ILE A 316 5.21 -3.53 41.34
C ILE A 316 5.89 -4.28 40.20
N TYR A 317 5.56 -5.56 40.06
CA TYR A 317 6.14 -6.39 39.02
C TYR A 317 5.71 -5.94 37.61
N GLN A 318 4.48 -5.45 37.43
CA GLN A 318 4.06 -4.81 36.17
C GLN A 318 4.94 -3.60 35.83
N TYR A 319 5.22 -2.72 36.79
CA TYR A 319 6.14 -1.60 36.57
C TYR A 319 7.57 -2.07 36.26
N TYR A 320 8.05 -3.10 36.96
CA TYR A 320 9.35 -3.73 36.69
C TYR A 320 9.44 -4.31 35.26
N ASN A 321 8.37 -4.92 34.74
CA ASN A 321 8.34 -5.41 33.37
C ASN A 321 8.42 -4.29 32.33
N HIS A 322 7.76 -3.17 32.58
CA HIS A 322 7.85 -2.00 31.71
C HIS A 322 9.22 -1.34 31.81
N LEU A 323 9.95 -1.52 32.91
CA LEU A 323 11.28 -0.96 33.13
C LEU A 323 12.25 -1.32 32.00
N THR A 324 12.30 -2.57 31.57
CA THR A 324 13.18 -3.01 30.48
C THR A 324 12.89 -2.26 29.18
N VAL A 325 11.60 -2.11 28.84
CA VAL A 325 11.16 -1.39 27.63
C VAL A 325 11.43 0.12 27.74
N ILE A 326 11.28 0.69 28.94
CA ILE A 326 11.61 2.11 29.20
C ILE A 326 13.12 2.34 29.08
N MET A 327 13.94 1.44 29.62
CA MET A 327 15.39 1.53 29.50
C MET A 327 15.83 1.37 28.05
N GLU A 328 15.27 0.41 27.31
CA GLU A 328 15.49 0.26 25.88
C GLU A 328 15.09 1.53 25.12
N CYS A 329 13.95 2.14 25.46
CA CYS A 329 13.50 3.40 24.86
C CYS A 329 14.49 4.55 25.08
N ILE A 330 14.95 4.74 26.33
CA ILE A 330 15.92 5.78 26.69
C ILE A 330 17.22 5.61 25.93
N GLU A 331 17.73 4.37 25.84
CA GLU A 331 18.99 4.06 25.17
C GLU A 331 18.86 4.16 23.65
N LYS A 332 17.83 3.56 23.06
CA LYS A 332 17.57 3.52 21.62
C LYS A 332 17.34 4.90 21.04
N PHE A 333 16.71 5.80 21.80
CA PHE A 333 16.44 7.17 21.36
C PHE A 333 17.37 8.21 21.99
N ASP A 334 18.38 7.88 22.78
CA ASP A 334 19.30 8.86 23.38
C ASP A 334 18.56 10.04 24.06
N ILE A 335 17.54 9.70 24.88
CA ILE A 335 16.62 10.69 25.49
C ILE A 335 17.33 11.47 26.60
N LEU A 336 18.24 10.82 27.33
CA LEU A 336 18.93 11.41 28.48
C LEU A 336 20.40 11.70 28.12
N PRO A 337 20.98 12.82 28.59
CA PRO A 337 22.38 13.12 28.33
C PRO A 337 23.30 12.09 28.99
N LEU A 338 24.35 11.67 28.28
CA LEU A 338 25.35 10.67 28.72
C LEU A 338 26.03 11.04 30.06
N ASP A 339 26.04 12.33 30.42
CA ASP A 339 26.64 12.84 31.65
C ASP A 339 25.73 12.71 32.89
N ASN A 340 24.45 12.38 32.72
CA ASN A 340 23.52 12.17 33.82
C ASN A 340 23.77 10.80 34.48
N LYS A 341 24.70 10.78 35.43
CA LYS A 341 24.82 9.73 36.45
C LYS A 341 23.68 9.83 37.47
N GLU A 342 22.43 9.79 37.03
CA GLU A 342 21.31 9.72 37.98
C GLU A 342 21.39 8.38 38.73
N GLU A 343 21.52 8.47 40.05
CA GLU A 343 21.54 7.34 40.98
C GLU A 343 20.32 6.43 40.75
N ILE A 344 19.16 7.03 40.42
CA ILE A 344 17.93 6.33 40.06
C ILE A 344 18.12 5.42 38.85
N ILE A 345 18.72 5.89 37.74
CA ILE A 345 18.94 5.06 36.54
C ILE A 345 19.95 3.95 36.84
N GLY A 346 20.98 4.24 37.64
CA GLY A 346 21.91 3.23 38.13
C GLY A 346 21.23 2.15 38.99
N HIS A 347 20.29 2.54 39.85
CA HIS A 347 19.47 1.61 40.61
C HIS A 347 18.52 0.79 39.72
N LEU A 348 17.87 1.42 38.74
CA LEU A 348 16.98 0.75 37.79
C LEU A 348 17.74 -0.26 36.91
N LYS A 349 18.95 0.07 36.42
CA LYS A 349 19.83 -0.86 35.69
C LYS A 349 20.33 -2.03 36.55
N ARG A 350 20.60 -1.81 37.84
CA ARG A 350 20.96 -2.89 38.77
C ARG A 350 19.79 -3.85 39.00
N LEU A 351 18.55 -3.36 38.98
CA LEU A 351 17.35 -4.18 39.14
C LEU A 351 17.04 -5.03 37.91
N THR A 352 17.25 -4.52 36.69
CA THR A 352 17.12 -5.32 35.46
C THR A 352 18.19 -6.42 35.35
N SER A 353 19.23 -6.38 36.18
CA SER A 353 20.36 -7.32 36.13
C SER A 353 20.27 -8.45 37.19
N ASN A 354 19.25 -8.44 38.06
CA ASN A 354 19.17 -9.34 39.22
C ASN A 354 17.87 -10.15 39.28
N ASP A 355 17.69 -11.07 38.33
CA ASP A 355 16.50 -11.92 38.16
C ASP A 355 16.24 -12.92 39.32
N ASN A 356 17.20 -13.07 40.23
CA ASN A 356 17.14 -14.01 41.36
C ASN A 356 16.55 -13.38 42.65
N CYS A 357 16.19 -12.11 42.63
CA CYS A 357 15.54 -11.45 43.77
C CYS A 357 14.15 -12.08 44.05
N LEU A 358 13.75 -12.18 45.32
CA LEU A 358 12.41 -12.65 45.69
C LEU A 358 11.40 -11.49 45.58
N LEU A 359 10.15 -11.82 45.27
CA LEU A 359 9.06 -10.84 45.11
C LEU A 359 8.84 -10.01 46.39
N ARG A 360 8.96 -10.63 47.58
CA ARG A 360 8.86 -9.92 48.87
C ARG A 360 10.02 -8.94 49.13
N ASP A 361 11.19 -9.18 48.54
CA ASP A 361 12.39 -8.35 48.75
C ASP A 361 12.39 -7.10 47.85
N MET A 362 11.52 -7.07 46.82
CA MET A 362 11.35 -5.89 45.99
C MET A 362 10.79 -4.68 46.76
N ILE A 363 10.03 -4.88 47.86
CA ILE A 363 9.25 -3.84 48.57
C ILE A 363 10.06 -2.56 48.87
N GLN A 364 11.33 -2.66 49.27
CA GLN A 364 12.17 -1.47 49.52
C GLN A 364 12.53 -0.70 48.25
N THR A 365 12.69 -1.41 47.13
CA THR A 365 12.94 -0.79 45.82
C THR A 365 11.66 -0.27 45.16
N CYS A 366 10.51 -0.81 45.56
CA CYS A 366 9.19 -0.43 45.08
C CYS A 366 8.78 0.98 45.41
N GLN A 367 9.26 1.55 46.51
CA GLN A 367 8.91 2.92 46.87
C GLN A 367 9.41 3.92 45.82
N ILE A 368 10.58 3.66 45.23
CA ILE A 368 11.15 4.50 44.16
C ILE A 368 10.37 4.30 42.85
N LEU A 369 10.12 3.05 42.46
CA LEU A 369 9.35 2.72 41.25
C LEU A 369 7.91 3.26 41.31
N GLN A 370 7.25 3.09 42.44
CA GLN A 370 5.88 3.56 42.67
C GLN A 370 5.84 5.10 42.67
N GLN A 371 6.77 5.79 43.34
CA GLN A 371 6.81 7.26 43.30
C GLN A 371 7.02 7.84 41.89
N VAL A 372 7.81 7.16 41.05
CA VAL A 372 8.13 7.67 39.71
C VAL A 372 7.08 7.29 38.67
N PHE A 373 6.46 6.11 38.78
CA PHE A 373 5.54 5.59 37.76
C PHE A 373 4.06 5.66 38.13
N GLN A 374 3.70 6.02 39.37
CA GLN A 374 2.30 6.20 39.79
C GLN A 374 1.56 7.27 38.97
N THR A 375 2.28 8.22 38.37
CA THR A 375 1.72 9.27 37.51
C THR A 375 1.41 8.78 36.09
N LEU A 376 1.95 7.64 35.65
CA LEU A 376 1.73 7.11 34.31
C LEU A 376 0.56 6.11 34.31
N ALA A 377 -0.46 6.39 33.50
CA ALA A 377 -1.51 5.43 33.15
C ALA A 377 -0.99 4.33 32.20
N HIS A 378 -1.70 3.19 32.12
CA HIS A 378 -1.38 2.06 31.23
C HIS A 378 -1.11 2.47 29.77
N GLN A 379 -1.87 3.43 29.26
CA GLN A 379 -1.74 3.94 27.88
C GLN A 379 -0.36 4.55 27.59
N HIS A 380 0.28 5.17 28.58
CA HIS A 380 1.63 5.72 28.43
C HIS A 380 2.68 4.61 28.28
N PHE A 381 2.53 3.50 29.02
CA PHE A 381 3.43 2.35 28.87
C PHE A 381 3.25 1.67 27.50
N GLN A 382 2.03 1.62 26.98
CA GLN A 382 1.77 1.12 25.62
C GLN A 382 2.33 2.06 24.54
N LEU A 383 2.27 3.39 24.76
CA LEU A 383 2.92 4.37 23.88
C LEU A 383 4.43 4.14 23.83
N ILE A 384 5.10 3.98 24.98
CA ILE A 384 6.54 3.72 25.05
C ILE A 384 6.89 2.43 24.30
N LYS A 385 6.12 1.35 24.52
CA LYS A 385 6.30 0.08 23.81
C LYS A 385 6.14 0.25 22.30
N THR A 386 5.06 0.89 21.85
CA THR A 386 4.77 1.12 20.43
C THR A 386 5.84 1.99 19.78
N ALA A 387 6.35 3.01 20.48
CA ALA A 387 7.44 3.85 20.01
C ALA A 387 8.74 3.06 19.82
N VAL A 388 9.08 2.16 20.75
CA VAL A 388 10.26 1.28 20.63
C VAL A 388 10.12 0.29 19.48
N GLU A 389 8.94 -0.30 19.29
CA GLU A 389 8.63 -1.20 18.17
C GLU A 389 8.72 -0.46 16.82
N CYS A 390 8.07 0.70 16.71
CA CYS A 390 8.03 1.54 15.50
C CYS A 390 9.18 2.56 15.48
N SER A 391 10.40 2.15 15.81
CA SER A 391 11.53 3.08 15.97
C SER A 391 11.89 3.83 14.68
N ASN A 392 11.56 3.26 13.52
CA ASN A 392 11.82 3.88 12.22
C ASN A 392 11.05 5.19 12.05
N VAL A 393 9.84 5.29 12.61
CA VAL A 393 9.05 6.54 12.60
C VAL A 393 9.79 7.65 13.33
N ILE A 394 10.34 7.37 14.51
CA ILE A 394 11.09 8.35 15.32
C ILE A 394 12.39 8.75 14.60
N HIS A 395 13.10 7.79 14.01
CA HIS A 395 14.30 8.09 13.23
C HIS A 395 14.02 8.93 11.99
N MET A 396 12.95 8.62 11.24
CA MET A 396 12.48 9.40 10.10
C MET A 396 12.21 10.85 10.51
N MET A 397 11.47 11.05 11.61
CA MET A 397 11.07 12.37 12.10
C MET A 397 12.25 13.20 12.63
N ARG A 398 13.26 12.55 13.23
CA ARG A 398 14.52 13.19 13.59
C ARG A 398 15.34 13.57 12.38
N LYS A 399 15.50 12.67 11.41
CA LYS A 399 16.28 12.88 10.19
C LYS A 399 15.72 14.01 9.33
N SER A 400 14.39 14.14 9.27
CA SER A 400 13.71 15.23 8.57
C SER A 400 13.71 16.55 9.34
N GLY A 401 14.18 16.58 10.58
CA GLY A 401 14.33 17.80 11.37
C GLY A 401 13.00 18.50 11.70
N LEU A 402 11.88 17.78 11.70
CA LEU A 402 10.52 18.36 11.78
C LEU A 402 10.23 19.14 13.06
N TYR A 403 10.96 18.86 14.14
CA TYR A 403 10.79 19.54 15.42
C TYR A 403 11.71 20.75 15.62
N SER A 404 12.53 21.09 14.62
CA SER A 404 13.26 22.36 14.59
C SER A 404 12.31 23.55 14.35
N THR A 405 12.75 24.79 14.62
CA THR A 405 11.93 25.99 14.35
C THR A 405 11.50 26.10 12.89
N HIS A 406 12.40 25.78 11.97
CA HIS A 406 12.12 25.73 10.53
C HIS A 406 11.28 24.49 10.16
N GLY A 407 11.59 23.32 10.74
CA GLY A 407 10.85 22.08 10.50
C GLY A 407 9.40 22.12 10.95
N ARG A 408 9.08 22.81 12.06
CA ARG A 408 7.70 22.98 12.56
C ARG A 408 6.84 23.78 11.58
N ARG A 409 7.44 24.84 11.02
CA ARG A 409 6.81 25.65 9.98
C ARG A 409 6.57 24.82 8.71
N ARG A 410 7.60 24.09 8.26
CA ARG A 410 7.51 23.18 7.11
C ARG A 410 6.46 22.09 7.31
N PHE A 411 6.35 21.53 8.52
CA PHE A 411 5.32 20.55 8.87
C PHE A 411 3.92 21.14 8.76
N GLN A 412 3.69 22.37 9.26
CA GLN A 412 2.41 23.05 9.15
C GLN A 412 2.05 23.37 7.70
N GLU A 413 3.00 23.85 6.91
CA GLU A 413 2.82 24.13 5.49
C GLU A 413 2.49 22.85 4.70
N LEU A 414 3.24 21.76 4.92
CA LEU A 414 2.94 20.45 4.31
C LEU A 414 1.59 19.91 4.77
N ARG A 415 1.26 19.99 6.06
CA ARG A 415 -0.03 19.55 6.59
C ARG A 415 -1.16 20.28 5.89
N ASP A 416 -1.11 21.60 5.81
CA ASP A 416 -2.20 22.41 5.25
C ASP A 416 -2.33 22.19 3.73
N ASN A 417 -1.20 22.07 3.03
CA ASN A 417 -1.16 21.72 1.59
C ASN A 417 -1.69 20.30 1.33
N LEU A 418 -1.24 19.30 2.08
CA LEU A 418 -1.69 17.91 1.90
C LEU A 418 -3.14 17.73 2.35
N THR A 419 -3.60 18.47 3.37
CA THR A 419 -5.01 18.43 3.82
C THR A 419 -5.93 18.96 2.73
N THR A 420 -5.52 20.00 1.99
CA THR A 420 -6.28 20.51 0.85
C THR A 420 -6.16 19.62 -0.39
N GLN A 421 -5.00 18.98 -0.61
CA GLN A 421 -4.78 18.07 -1.75
C GLN A 421 -5.49 16.71 -1.59
N PHE A 422 -5.49 16.13 -0.38
CA PHE A 422 -6.03 14.79 -0.11
C PHE A 422 -7.49 14.76 0.32
N GLN A 423 -8.23 15.88 0.23
CA GLN A 423 -9.66 15.91 0.60
C GLN A 423 -10.50 14.83 -0.10
N LEU A 424 -10.05 14.32 -1.25
CA LEU A 424 -10.75 13.33 -2.07
C LEU A 424 -10.00 11.99 -2.19
N GLN A 425 -8.89 11.80 -1.46
CA GLN A 425 -8.09 10.56 -1.47
C GLN A 425 -8.13 9.91 -0.09
N GLU A 426 -9.06 8.98 0.15
CA GLU A 426 -9.33 8.42 1.48
C GLU A 426 -8.09 7.81 2.14
N LEU A 427 -7.30 7.02 1.40
CA LEU A 427 -6.09 6.39 1.92
C LEU A 427 -5.03 7.42 2.31
N ASN A 428 -4.73 8.39 1.43
CA ASN A 428 -3.73 9.42 1.72
C ASN A 428 -4.19 10.38 2.82
N ASN A 429 -5.50 10.65 2.91
CA ASN A 429 -6.07 11.42 4.00
C ASN A 429 -6.00 10.65 5.33
N MET A 430 -6.25 9.35 5.33
CA MET A 430 -6.05 8.49 6.51
C MET A 430 -4.59 8.47 6.95
N ILE A 431 -3.63 8.34 6.03
CA ILE A 431 -2.19 8.39 6.33
C ILE A 431 -1.80 9.79 6.85
N LEU A 432 -2.29 10.87 6.24
CA LEU A 432 -2.05 12.24 6.69
C LEU A 432 -2.58 12.48 8.11
N ASN A 433 -3.82 12.06 8.40
CA ASN A 433 -4.40 12.16 9.74
C ASN A 433 -3.61 11.34 10.76
N SER A 434 -3.18 10.13 10.36
CA SER A 434 -2.31 9.29 11.20
C SER A 434 -0.96 9.95 11.44
N TRP A 435 -0.42 10.67 10.45
CA TRP A 435 0.85 11.37 10.55
C TRP A 435 0.75 12.57 11.50
N ILE A 436 -0.34 13.33 11.43
CA ILE A 436 -0.63 14.46 12.33
C ILE A 436 -0.72 13.99 13.77
N ILE A 437 -1.48 12.92 14.02
CA ILE A 437 -1.65 12.36 15.37
C ILE A 437 -0.31 11.81 15.88
N THR A 438 0.41 11.07 15.04
CA THR A 438 1.74 10.52 15.36
C THR A 438 2.75 11.61 15.71
N TYR A 439 2.75 12.73 14.98
CA TYR A 439 3.61 13.88 15.25
C TYR A 439 3.43 14.45 16.66
N THR A 440 2.20 14.48 17.18
CA THR A 440 1.97 14.89 18.58
C THR A 440 2.40 13.82 19.57
N LEU A 441 2.09 12.56 19.30
CA LEU A 441 2.35 11.44 20.24
C LEU A 441 3.84 11.16 20.46
N ILE A 442 4.68 11.34 19.43
CA ILE A 442 6.10 10.99 19.52
C ILE A 442 6.99 12.13 20.03
N GLU A 443 6.45 13.34 20.21
CA GLU A 443 7.23 14.53 20.61
C GLU A 443 8.12 14.31 21.86
N PRO A 444 7.65 13.62 22.93
CA PRO A 444 8.50 13.37 24.11
C PRO A 444 9.74 12.52 23.84
N PHE A 445 9.73 11.72 22.77
CA PHE A 445 10.85 10.84 22.39
C PHE A 445 11.84 11.52 21.45
N ILE A 446 11.50 12.67 20.86
CA ILE A 446 12.36 13.39 19.92
C ILE A 446 13.40 14.24 20.64
N PHE A 447 12.99 14.93 21.71
CA PHE A 447 13.85 15.86 22.43
C PHE A 447 14.58 15.21 23.59
N LYS A 448 15.81 15.68 23.85
CA LYS A 448 16.53 15.31 25.07
C LYS A 448 15.81 15.87 26.31
N ALA A 449 15.60 15.03 27.31
CA ALA A 449 15.09 15.41 28.62
C ALA A 449 16.24 15.81 29.55
N LYS A 450 15.99 16.74 30.47
CA LYS A 450 17.00 17.21 31.43
C LYS A 450 17.35 16.14 32.46
N ASN A 451 16.38 15.32 32.83
CA ASN A 451 16.50 14.21 33.78
C ASN A 451 15.34 13.22 33.56
N PHE A 452 15.37 12.06 34.23
CA PHE A 452 14.34 11.04 34.07
C PHE A 452 12.94 11.54 34.49
N LYS A 453 12.86 12.39 35.52
CA LYS A 453 11.57 12.97 35.96
C LYS A 453 10.96 13.92 34.93
N ASP A 454 11.78 14.71 34.23
CA ASP A 454 11.36 15.59 33.12
C ASP A 454 10.81 14.76 31.95
N PHE A 455 11.43 13.63 31.62
CA PHE A 455 10.89 12.71 30.61
C PHE A 455 9.52 12.14 31.01
N VAL A 456 9.38 11.66 32.25
CA VAL A 456 8.10 11.16 32.76
C VAL A 456 7.03 12.26 32.77
N HIS A 457 7.39 13.49 33.15
CA HIS A 457 6.47 14.63 33.14
C HIS A 457 5.93 14.92 31.73
N ARG A 458 6.80 14.95 30.71
CA ARG A 458 6.40 15.17 29.31
C ARG A 458 5.47 14.06 28.78
N LEU A 459 5.63 12.83 29.25
CA LEU A 459 4.70 11.74 28.92
C LEU A 459 3.33 11.95 29.57
N VAL A 460 3.28 12.40 30.83
CA VAL A 460 2.03 12.67 31.56
C VAL A 460 1.24 13.84 30.96
N GLU A 461 1.91 14.82 30.36
CA GLU A 461 1.27 15.95 29.69
C GLU A 461 0.43 15.55 28.46
N LEU A 462 0.63 14.34 27.92
CA LEU A 462 -0.19 13.76 26.84
C LEU A 462 -1.57 13.30 27.37
N SER A 463 -2.43 14.27 27.69
CA SER A 463 -3.70 14.04 28.39
C SER A 463 -4.81 13.31 27.60
N ASN A 464 -4.63 13.06 26.29
CA ASN A 464 -5.64 12.46 25.40
C ASN A 464 -5.14 11.18 24.67
N LEU A 465 -4.51 10.27 25.41
CA LEU A 465 -4.03 8.99 24.87
C LEU A 465 -5.15 7.93 24.84
N GLU A 466 -5.89 7.86 23.72
CA GLU A 466 -6.79 6.72 23.43
C GLU A 466 -5.98 5.53 22.87
N GLU A 467 -6.45 4.30 23.11
CA GLU A 467 -5.79 3.08 22.60
C GLU A 467 -5.83 3.00 21.07
N SER A 468 -6.88 3.54 20.46
CA SER A 468 -7.00 3.77 19.01
C SER A 468 -5.88 4.67 18.47
N SER A 469 -5.42 5.64 19.26
CA SER A 469 -4.41 6.61 18.82
C SER A 469 -3.04 5.97 18.58
N LEU A 470 -2.73 4.87 19.29
CA LEU A 470 -1.46 4.13 19.13
C LEU A 470 -1.37 3.40 17.79
N ASN A 471 -2.51 3.03 17.19
CA ASN A 471 -2.53 2.39 15.88
C ASN A 471 -2.07 3.35 14.77
N HIS A 472 -2.21 4.67 14.95
CA HIS A 472 -1.69 5.63 13.98
C HIS A 472 -0.17 5.57 13.84
N ILE A 473 0.56 5.29 14.92
CA ILE A 473 2.03 5.15 14.86
C ILE A 473 2.41 3.95 13.98
N LYS A 474 1.68 2.82 14.12
CA LYS A 474 1.88 1.62 13.30
C LYS A 474 1.52 1.85 11.83
N VAL A 475 0.40 2.53 11.57
CA VAL A 475 0.01 2.92 10.21
C VAL A 475 1.11 3.76 9.55
N ILE A 476 1.76 4.66 10.29
CA ILE A 476 2.88 5.44 9.76
C ILE A 476 4.12 4.59 9.55
N ASP A 477 4.43 3.66 10.45
CA ASP A 477 5.55 2.72 10.29
C ASP A 477 5.42 1.91 8.98
N ASP A 478 4.21 1.44 8.67
CA ASP A 478 3.89 0.72 7.43
C ASP A 478 3.99 1.61 6.17
N HIS A 479 3.81 2.94 6.31
CA HIS A 479 3.75 3.90 5.20
C HIS A 479 4.89 4.94 5.23
N ILE A 480 6.01 4.65 5.90
CA ILE A 480 7.21 5.50 5.95
C ILE A 480 7.66 5.98 4.55
N PRO A 481 7.66 5.15 3.49
CA PRO A 481 8.08 5.60 2.16
C PRO A 481 7.25 6.77 1.63
N ILE A 482 5.93 6.73 1.85
CA ILE A 482 4.99 7.76 1.38
C ILE A 482 5.20 9.07 2.15
N VAL A 483 5.32 8.98 3.47
CA VAL A 483 5.57 10.17 4.31
C VAL A 483 6.95 10.77 4.01
N THR A 484 7.96 9.93 3.80
CA THR A 484 9.30 10.39 3.42
C THR A 484 9.29 11.09 2.06
N MET A 485 8.50 10.60 1.10
CA MET A 485 8.27 11.28 -0.18
C MET A 485 7.67 12.68 0.03
N TRP A 486 6.62 12.82 0.85
CA TRP A 486 6.04 14.14 1.18
C TRP A 486 7.06 15.09 1.81
N LEU A 487 7.91 14.57 2.69
CA LEU A 487 8.99 15.31 3.34
C LEU A 487 10.16 15.67 2.41
N SER A 488 10.27 15.00 1.27
CA SER A 488 11.30 15.27 0.25
C SER A 488 10.84 16.24 -0.83
N ALA A 489 9.53 16.49 -0.95
CA ALA A 489 8.98 17.47 -1.90
C ALA A 489 9.44 18.89 -1.53
N GLU A 490 9.94 19.64 -2.52
CA GLU A 490 10.31 21.04 -2.37
C GLU A 490 9.07 21.92 -2.21
N GLU A 491 9.19 23.02 -1.45
CA GLU A 491 8.13 23.97 -1.02
C GLU A 491 7.22 24.51 -2.14
N THR A 492 7.59 24.31 -3.42
CA THR A 492 6.90 24.82 -4.61
C THR A 492 6.19 23.76 -5.44
N THR A 493 6.40 22.47 -5.16
CA THR A 493 5.69 21.41 -5.88
C THR A 493 4.33 21.21 -5.22
N VAL A 494 3.31 21.89 -5.77
CA VAL A 494 1.94 21.37 -5.69
C VAL A 494 2.06 19.92 -6.16
N LEU A 495 1.82 18.93 -5.28
CA LEU A 495 1.67 17.56 -5.76
C LEU A 495 0.58 17.63 -6.83
N ASP A 496 0.96 17.44 -8.09
CA ASP A 496 0.08 17.59 -9.24
C ASP A 496 -1.14 16.69 -9.03
N ASN A 497 -2.26 17.31 -8.65
CA ASN A 497 -3.50 16.59 -8.45
C ASN A 497 -4.07 16.32 -9.84
N ALA A 498 -4.07 15.07 -10.28
CA ALA A 498 -4.60 14.66 -11.57
C ALA A 498 -6.01 15.23 -11.86
N LEU A 499 -6.85 15.46 -10.86
CA LEU A 499 -8.16 16.08 -11.07
C LEU A 499 -8.08 17.58 -11.41
N ILE A 500 -7.09 18.29 -10.86
CA ILE A 500 -6.83 19.70 -11.16
C ILE A 500 -6.24 19.81 -12.57
N THR A 501 -5.25 18.99 -12.91
CA THR A 501 -4.65 18.94 -14.25
C THR A 501 -5.72 18.63 -15.30
N MET A 502 -6.58 17.63 -15.07
CA MET A 502 -7.72 17.31 -15.94
C MET A 502 -8.63 18.54 -16.16
N LYS A 503 -8.93 19.30 -15.10
CA LYS A 503 -9.76 20.51 -15.21
C LYS A 503 -9.12 21.59 -16.08
N HIS A 504 -7.81 21.79 -15.97
CA HIS A 504 -7.10 22.79 -16.77
C HIS A 504 -6.90 22.38 -18.23
N LEU A 505 -6.79 21.07 -18.50
CA LEU A 505 -6.78 20.51 -19.85
C LEU A 505 -8.06 20.84 -20.61
N TYR A 506 -9.24 20.70 -20.00
CA TYR A 506 -10.48 21.11 -20.67
C TYR A 506 -10.63 22.64 -20.81
N LYS A 507 -9.98 23.43 -19.96
CA LYS A 507 -10.06 24.90 -19.99
C LYS A 507 -9.17 25.53 -21.06
N SER A 508 -7.97 24.98 -21.25
CA SER A 508 -6.93 25.63 -22.06
C SER A 508 -5.95 24.65 -22.68
N GLY A 509 -6.33 23.37 -22.76
CA GLY A 509 -5.47 22.32 -23.27
C GLY A 509 -5.20 22.48 -24.76
N THR A 510 -3.97 22.18 -25.16
CA THR A 510 -3.52 22.03 -26.54
C THR A 510 -2.71 20.76 -26.67
N VAL A 511 -2.78 20.10 -27.82
CA VAL A 511 -1.95 18.95 -28.18
C VAL A 511 -1.05 19.37 -29.32
N ASP A 512 0.24 19.21 -29.12
CA ASP A 512 1.25 19.45 -30.13
C ASP A 512 1.92 18.11 -30.49
N ILE A 513 1.83 17.70 -31.76
CA ILE A 513 2.45 16.48 -32.27
C ILE A 513 3.60 16.86 -33.20
N TYR A 514 4.80 16.36 -32.89
CA TYR A 514 6.03 16.65 -33.62
C TYR A 514 6.54 15.40 -34.33
N LEU A 515 6.52 15.39 -35.66
CA LEU A 515 7.10 14.32 -36.47
C LEU A 515 8.54 14.66 -36.83
N ARG A 516 9.51 13.84 -36.39
CA ARG A 516 10.94 14.18 -36.50
C ARG A 516 11.84 13.05 -36.99
N ARG A 517 11.29 11.91 -37.41
CA ARG A 517 12.08 10.72 -37.79
C ARG A 517 12.95 10.96 -39.01
N LEU A 518 12.57 11.86 -39.93
CA LEU A 518 13.42 12.20 -41.06
C LEU A 518 14.77 12.79 -40.62
N THR A 519 14.76 13.56 -39.52
CA THR A 519 15.96 14.08 -38.84
C THR A 519 16.57 13.12 -37.80
N ARG A 520 16.14 11.85 -37.80
CA ARG A 520 16.56 10.80 -36.85
C ARG A 520 16.30 11.13 -35.37
N LYS A 521 15.43 12.10 -35.10
CA LYS A 521 14.93 12.36 -33.76
C LYS A 521 13.63 11.58 -33.56
N PRO A 522 13.35 11.07 -32.34
CA PRO A 522 12.07 10.45 -32.08
C PRO A 522 10.95 11.48 -32.26
N SER A 523 9.91 11.08 -32.98
CA SER A 523 8.64 11.83 -33.01
C SER A 523 8.01 11.73 -31.62
N TYR A 524 7.42 12.82 -31.14
CA TYR A 524 6.82 12.88 -29.81
C TYR A 524 5.59 13.78 -29.85
N TYR A 525 4.78 13.73 -28.80
CA TYR A 525 3.71 14.69 -28.60
C TYR A 525 3.74 15.25 -27.19
N GLU A 526 3.29 16.49 -27.04
CA GLU A 526 3.17 17.19 -25.77
C GLU A 526 1.76 17.73 -25.62
N ILE A 527 1.30 17.84 -24.37
CA ILE A 527 0.01 18.45 -24.06
C ILE A 527 0.25 19.69 -23.21
N GLY A 528 -0.02 20.86 -23.79
CA GLY A 528 0.06 22.14 -23.11
C GLY A 528 -1.23 22.49 -22.37
N TYR A 529 -1.15 23.17 -21.22
CA TYR A 529 -2.28 23.84 -20.58
C TYR A 529 -1.85 25.08 -19.81
N SER A 530 -2.81 25.92 -19.40
CA SER A 530 -2.53 27.16 -18.67
C SER A 530 -3.29 27.29 -17.35
N ILE A 531 -2.62 27.85 -16.35
CA ILE A 531 -3.20 28.20 -15.04
C ILE A 531 -3.11 29.73 -14.87
N ASP A 532 -4.22 30.33 -14.43
CA ASP A 532 -4.25 31.75 -14.08
C ASP A 532 -3.52 31.95 -12.74
N ARG A 533 -2.50 32.82 -12.70
CA ARG A 533 -1.78 33.14 -11.45
C ARG A 533 -2.71 33.89 -10.50
N ILE A 534 -2.93 33.35 -9.30
CA ILE A 534 -3.65 34.04 -8.22
C ILE A 534 -2.82 35.26 -7.83
N GLN A 535 -3.26 36.47 -8.23
CA GLN A 535 -2.70 37.71 -7.71
C GLN A 535 -3.57 38.13 -6.51
N SER A 536 -2.90 38.46 -5.40
CA SER A 536 -3.50 39.16 -4.27
C SER A 536 -4.16 40.45 -4.75
N GLU A 537 -5.35 40.74 -4.22
CA GLU A 537 -6.33 41.76 -4.61
C GLU A 537 -5.87 43.23 -4.51
N ASP A 538 -4.67 43.59 -4.97
CA ASP A 538 -4.21 44.98 -5.00
C ASP A 538 -3.52 45.31 -6.31
N ASN A 539 -4.35 45.59 -7.32
CA ASN A 539 -4.26 46.72 -8.25
C ASN A 539 -4.91 46.37 -9.60
N ASP A 540 -6.01 47.07 -9.89
CA ASP A 540 -6.69 47.06 -11.16
C ASP A 540 -5.72 47.39 -12.32
N ARG A 541 -5.79 46.54 -13.37
CA ARG A 541 -5.20 46.70 -14.72
C ARG A 541 -3.80 46.12 -14.99
N ILE A 542 -3.53 44.88 -14.59
CA ILE A 542 -2.47 44.08 -15.23
C ILE A 542 -3.06 42.75 -15.71
N LYS A 543 -2.91 42.45 -17.01
CA LYS A 543 -3.35 41.20 -17.65
C LYS A 543 -2.94 40.01 -16.79
N ALA A 544 -3.89 39.15 -16.41
CA ALA A 544 -3.63 37.93 -15.66
C ALA A 544 -2.51 37.14 -16.35
N LYS A 545 -1.37 37.01 -15.66
CA LYS A 545 -0.19 36.34 -16.20
C LYS A 545 -0.46 34.83 -16.14
N LYS A 546 -0.84 34.24 -17.27
CA LYS A 546 -1.06 32.79 -17.39
C LYS A 546 0.28 32.06 -17.33
N ILE A 547 0.37 31.04 -16.48
CA ILE A 547 1.50 30.13 -16.43
C ILE A 547 1.16 28.96 -17.37
N GLN A 548 2.00 28.71 -18.36
CA GLN A 548 1.87 27.57 -19.27
C GLN A 548 2.63 26.37 -18.69
N PHE A 549 1.98 25.22 -18.71
CA PHE A 549 2.53 23.92 -18.36
C PHE A 549 2.53 23.05 -19.61
N LEU A 550 3.55 22.21 -19.75
CA LEU A 550 3.69 21.24 -20.83
C LEU A 550 3.85 19.87 -20.19
N LEU A 551 2.97 18.94 -20.57
CA LEU A 551 3.05 17.54 -20.18
C LEU A 551 3.75 16.78 -21.29
N SER A 552 4.89 16.16 -20.97
CA SER A 552 5.57 15.23 -21.87
C SER A 552 4.81 13.90 -21.95
N MET A 553 5.16 13.03 -22.90
CA MET A 553 4.56 11.69 -23.02
C MET A 553 4.63 10.88 -21.71
N SER A 554 5.75 10.97 -20.97
CA SER A 554 5.89 10.30 -19.68
C SER A 554 4.98 10.90 -18.60
N ASP A 555 4.81 12.22 -18.60
CA ASP A 555 3.92 12.90 -17.66
C ASP A 555 2.46 12.60 -17.96
N ILE A 556 2.11 12.43 -19.24
CA ILE A 556 0.78 12.01 -19.68
C ILE A 556 0.50 10.57 -19.27
N ASP A 557 1.48 9.67 -19.38
CA ASP A 557 1.37 8.30 -18.89
C ASP A 557 1.18 8.26 -17.37
N ASP A 558 1.95 9.05 -16.63
CA ASP A 558 1.79 9.15 -15.18
C ASP A 558 0.43 9.74 -14.81
N HIS A 559 -0.01 10.78 -15.52
CA HIS A 559 -1.33 11.36 -15.37
C HIS A 559 -2.46 10.35 -15.65
N LYS A 560 -2.35 9.53 -16.70
CA LYS A 560 -3.29 8.43 -16.99
C LYS A 560 -3.32 7.42 -15.84
N ARG A 561 -2.16 7.05 -15.26
CA ARG A 561 -2.09 6.15 -14.11
C ARG A 561 -2.78 6.76 -12.89
N GLN A 562 -2.47 8.01 -12.57
CA GLN A 562 -3.07 8.75 -11.45
C GLN A 562 -4.60 8.86 -11.60
N LEU A 563 -5.11 9.15 -12.80
CA LEU A 563 -6.55 9.16 -13.09
C LEU A 563 -7.18 7.78 -12.97
N THR A 564 -6.48 6.71 -13.35
CA THR A 564 -6.95 5.33 -13.23
C THR A 564 -7.07 4.92 -11.76
N PHE A 565 -6.10 5.25 -10.92
CA PHE A 565 -6.19 5.03 -9.47
C PHE A 565 -7.35 5.83 -8.85
N CYS A 566 -7.50 7.12 -9.21
CA CYS A 566 -8.65 7.93 -8.79
C CYS A 566 -10.01 7.30 -9.20
N ASN A 567 -10.08 6.56 -10.32
CA ASN A 567 -11.31 5.90 -10.78
C ASN A 567 -11.69 4.68 -9.92
N VAL A 568 -10.70 3.96 -9.37
CA VAL A 568 -10.93 2.78 -8.52
C VAL A 568 -11.47 3.17 -7.15
N ASP A 569 -10.96 4.27 -6.58
CA ASP A 569 -11.32 4.75 -5.24
C ASP A 569 -12.66 5.49 -5.19
N VAL A 570 -13.15 6.04 -6.30
CA VAL A 570 -14.46 6.70 -6.37
C VAL A 570 -15.58 5.65 -6.46
N GLN A 571 -15.87 4.98 -5.34
CA GLN A 571 -17.01 4.08 -5.20
C GLN A 571 -18.26 4.81 -4.66
N GLN A 572 -19.36 4.62 -5.39
CA GLN A 572 -20.79 4.86 -5.09
C GLN A 572 -21.31 6.30 -4.91
N ASN A 573 -20.57 7.29 -4.37
CA ASN A 573 -21.18 8.60 -4.03
C ASN A 573 -21.02 9.74 -5.05
N LEU A 574 -20.22 9.57 -6.12
CA LEU A 574 -19.95 10.64 -7.11
C LEU A 574 -19.93 10.10 -8.56
N ILE A 575 -21.04 9.51 -9.01
CA ILE A 575 -21.23 8.93 -10.36
C ILE A 575 -20.74 9.89 -11.48
N TYR A 576 -21.01 11.19 -11.32
CA TYR A 576 -20.63 12.20 -12.30
C TYR A 576 -19.10 12.34 -12.50
N LYS A 577 -18.31 12.30 -11.41
CA LYS A 577 -16.85 12.42 -11.51
C LYS A 577 -16.23 11.16 -12.12
N LYS A 578 -16.84 10.00 -11.91
CA LYS A 578 -16.44 8.75 -12.55
C LYS A 578 -16.60 8.83 -14.07
N THR A 579 -17.73 9.36 -14.55
CA THR A 579 -17.94 9.57 -15.99
C THR A 579 -16.90 10.54 -16.57
N LEU A 580 -16.63 11.65 -15.89
CA LEU A 580 -15.64 12.64 -16.34
C LEU A 580 -14.21 12.06 -16.44
N ILE A 581 -13.80 11.25 -15.45
CA ILE A 581 -12.50 10.56 -15.45
C ILE A 581 -12.43 9.57 -16.62
N ASN A 582 -13.50 8.80 -16.86
CA ASN A 582 -13.56 7.86 -17.97
C ASN A 582 -13.47 8.56 -19.33
N GLU A 583 -14.17 9.68 -19.51
CA GLU A 583 -14.10 10.47 -20.75
C GLU A 583 -12.71 11.11 -20.95
N GLN A 584 -12.06 11.60 -19.88
CA GLN A 584 -10.68 12.07 -19.97
C GLN A 584 -9.71 10.95 -20.39
N LEU A 585 -9.83 9.76 -19.81
CA LEU A 585 -9.01 8.61 -20.19
C LEU A 585 -9.24 8.20 -21.65
N LYS A 586 -10.49 8.27 -22.15
CA LYS A 586 -10.80 8.05 -23.57
C LYS A 586 -10.13 9.11 -24.46
N LEU A 587 -10.24 10.39 -24.10
CA LEU A 587 -9.62 11.49 -24.87
C LEU A 587 -8.11 11.30 -25.00
N LEU A 588 -7.40 11.06 -23.88
CA LEU A 588 -5.95 10.84 -23.88
C LEU A 588 -5.56 9.63 -24.73
N LYS A 589 -6.35 8.55 -24.69
CA LYS A 589 -6.14 7.37 -25.54
C LYS A 589 -6.37 7.67 -27.02
N THR A 590 -7.37 8.48 -27.37
CA THR A 590 -7.61 8.89 -28.76
C THR A 590 -6.46 9.77 -29.28
N ILE A 591 -5.92 10.68 -28.45
CA ILE A 591 -4.74 11.47 -28.80
C ILE A 591 -3.52 10.57 -29.07
N GLU A 592 -3.29 9.59 -28.22
CA GLU A 592 -2.22 8.59 -28.40
C GLU A 592 -2.39 7.79 -29.70
N ASN A 593 -3.63 7.39 -30.03
CA ASN A 593 -3.94 6.74 -31.30
C ASN A 593 -3.66 7.64 -32.51
N ILE A 594 -3.96 8.95 -32.42
CA ILE A 594 -3.64 9.93 -33.47
C ILE A 594 -2.12 10.05 -33.64
N TYR A 595 -1.37 10.18 -32.55
CA TYR A 595 0.10 10.17 -32.60
C TYR A 595 0.65 8.89 -33.26
N HIS A 596 0.10 7.72 -32.93
CA HIS A 596 0.51 6.46 -33.54
C HIS A 596 0.20 6.38 -35.03
N ILE A 597 -0.96 6.86 -35.49
CA ILE A 597 -1.28 6.83 -36.93
C ILE A 597 -0.42 7.84 -37.71
N PHE A 598 -0.11 9.01 -37.14
CA PHE A 598 0.87 9.92 -37.73
C PHE A 598 2.25 9.27 -37.84
N THR A 599 2.69 8.57 -36.80
CA THR A 599 3.96 7.83 -36.83
C THR A 599 3.95 6.72 -37.89
N LYS A 600 2.81 6.05 -38.10
CA LYS A 600 2.64 5.06 -39.18
C LYS A 600 2.71 5.70 -40.56
N LEU A 601 2.07 6.85 -40.76
CA LEU A 601 2.15 7.63 -42.00
C LEU A 601 3.58 8.09 -42.28
N GLU A 602 4.29 8.56 -41.25
CA GLU A 602 5.70 8.95 -41.34
C GLU A 602 6.58 7.76 -41.76
N LEU A 603 6.42 6.60 -41.09
CA LEU A 603 7.12 5.35 -41.41
C LEU A 603 6.77 4.76 -42.78
N ALA A 604 5.52 4.92 -43.22
CA ALA A 604 5.06 4.52 -44.54
C ALA A 604 5.62 5.42 -45.66
N GLY A 605 6.36 6.48 -45.32
CA GLY A 605 6.94 7.40 -46.29
C GLY A 605 5.90 8.31 -46.96
N HIS A 606 4.78 8.60 -46.30
CA HIS A 606 3.80 9.52 -46.88
C HIS A 606 4.41 10.92 -46.98
N PRO A 607 4.42 11.58 -48.16
CA PRO A 607 5.17 12.81 -48.40
C PRO A 607 4.69 14.01 -47.57
N ASP A 608 3.38 14.11 -47.32
CA ASP A 608 2.78 15.27 -46.61
C ASP A 608 2.81 15.15 -45.07
N TYR A 609 3.30 14.02 -44.53
CA TYR A 609 3.40 13.76 -43.08
C TYR A 609 4.84 13.52 -42.64
N GLN A 610 5.80 14.20 -43.29
CA GLN A 610 7.21 14.20 -42.92
C GLN A 610 7.57 15.55 -42.29
N LEU A 611 8.27 15.55 -41.15
CA LEU A 611 8.74 16.79 -40.48
C LEU A 611 7.62 17.80 -40.21
N ARG A 612 6.43 17.29 -39.90
CA ARG A 612 5.23 18.08 -39.67
C ARG A 612 4.98 18.23 -38.18
N ASP A 613 4.62 19.45 -37.82
CA ASP A 613 4.15 19.80 -36.49
C ASP A 613 2.64 20.06 -36.59
N GLU A 614 1.84 19.29 -35.87
CA GLU A 614 0.38 19.40 -35.86
C GLU A 614 -0.09 19.93 -34.51
N HIS A 615 -0.95 20.94 -34.55
CA HIS A 615 -1.52 21.57 -33.36
C HIS A 615 -3.02 21.32 -33.30
N TYR A 616 -3.49 20.79 -32.17
CA TYR A 616 -4.91 20.57 -31.90
C TYR A 616 -5.31 21.22 -30.59
N GLU A 617 -6.47 21.86 -30.57
CA GLU A 617 -7.02 22.44 -29.35
C GLU A 617 -7.92 21.43 -28.63
N ILE A 618 -7.72 21.25 -27.33
CA ILE A 618 -8.59 20.44 -26.45
C ILE A 618 -9.76 21.30 -25.93
N HIS A 619 -9.52 22.60 -25.72
CA HIS A 619 -10.45 23.49 -25.05
C HIS A 619 -11.68 23.85 -25.91
N LEU A 620 -12.82 24.09 -25.26
CA LEU A 620 -14.08 24.42 -25.91
C LEU A 620 -14.13 25.91 -26.30
N GLN A 621 -14.05 26.21 -27.60
CA GLN A 621 -14.10 27.60 -28.10
C GLN A 621 -15.49 28.28 -27.95
N GLN A 622 -16.57 27.55 -27.64
CA GLN A 622 -17.95 28.06 -27.79
C GLN A 622 -18.80 28.26 -26.52
N THR A 623 -18.26 28.15 -25.31
CA THR A 623 -19.05 28.43 -24.10
C THR A 623 -18.27 29.31 -23.13
N ASN A 624 -18.84 30.47 -22.78
CA ASN A 624 -18.36 31.39 -21.76
C ASN A 624 -17.65 30.63 -20.62
N ALA A 625 -16.32 30.71 -20.58
CA ALA A 625 -15.48 29.99 -19.61
C ALA A 625 -15.84 30.27 -18.14
N GLY A 626 -16.66 31.31 -17.88
CA GLY A 626 -17.23 31.63 -16.58
C GLY A 626 -18.42 30.76 -16.14
N SER A 627 -19.19 30.11 -17.03
CA SER A 627 -20.35 29.29 -16.61
C SER A 627 -19.95 27.88 -16.16
N ILE A 628 -18.94 27.28 -16.80
CA ILE A 628 -18.45 25.93 -16.49
C ILE A 628 -17.89 25.82 -15.05
N LEU A 629 -17.34 26.92 -14.52
CA LEU A 629 -16.79 26.98 -13.16
C LEU A 629 -17.86 27.05 -12.06
N ASN A 630 -19.04 27.61 -12.37
CA ASN A 630 -20.16 27.65 -11.43
C ASN A 630 -20.94 26.33 -11.43
N ASP A 631 -20.94 25.59 -12.54
CA ASP A 631 -21.69 24.34 -12.68
C ASP A 631 -21.01 23.11 -12.05
N LEU A 632 -19.71 23.15 -11.75
CA LEU A 632 -19.05 22.12 -10.92
C LEU A 632 -19.54 22.10 -9.46
N ARG A 633 -20.27 23.14 -9.02
CA ARG A 633 -20.94 23.20 -7.72
C ARG A 633 -22.44 22.87 -7.80
N SER A 634 -23.05 22.88 -9.00
CA SER A 634 -24.50 22.66 -9.20
C SER A 634 -24.77 21.25 -9.76
N HIS A 635 -25.91 20.66 -9.39
CA HIS A 635 -26.28 19.28 -9.78
C HIS A 635 -26.81 19.15 -11.23
N GLN A 636 -26.52 20.10 -12.13
CA GLN A 636 -27.05 20.10 -13.50
C GLN A 636 -25.91 20.11 -14.54
N ASN A 637 -25.36 18.92 -14.84
CA ASN A 637 -24.12 18.77 -15.61
C ASN A 637 -24.23 18.12 -17.01
N ALA A 638 -25.43 17.99 -17.56
CA ALA A 638 -25.62 17.41 -18.91
C ALA A 638 -24.92 18.21 -20.03
N SER A 639 -24.71 19.52 -19.83
CA SER A 639 -24.05 20.40 -20.81
C SER A 639 -22.55 20.14 -20.94
N LEU A 640 -21.84 19.95 -19.81
CA LEU A 640 -20.39 19.70 -19.81
C LEU A 640 -20.06 18.30 -20.34
N GLU A 641 -20.87 17.30 -20.00
CA GLU A 641 -20.73 15.93 -20.51
C GLU A 641 -20.93 15.88 -22.03
N ASN A 642 -21.95 16.57 -22.56
CA ASN A 642 -22.16 16.69 -24.00
C ASN A 642 -21.00 17.41 -24.71
N ALA A 643 -20.47 18.48 -24.11
CA ALA A 643 -19.37 19.23 -24.71
C ALA A 643 -18.07 18.41 -24.78
N ILE A 644 -17.77 17.62 -23.74
CA ILE A 644 -16.63 16.70 -23.73
C ILE A 644 -16.84 15.58 -24.74
N HIS A 645 -18.06 15.04 -24.83
CA HIS A 645 -18.38 13.99 -25.79
C HIS A 645 -18.22 14.47 -27.25
N ILE A 646 -18.64 15.70 -27.56
CA ILE A 646 -18.41 16.33 -28.87
C ILE A 646 -16.91 16.43 -29.18
N GLN A 647 -16.08 16.82 -28.21
CA GLN A 647 -14.64 16.89 -28.43
C GLN A 647 -14.00 15.53 -28.69
N ILE A 648 -14.39 14.50 -27.93
CA ILE A 648 -13.92 13.14 -28.17
C ILE A 648 -14.34 12.68 -29.58
N GLN A 649 -15.56 13.00 -30.01
CA GLN A 649 -16.01 12.71 -31.38
C GLN A 649 -15.18 13.44 -32.45
N ASN A 650 -14.80 14.70 -32.21
CA ASN A 650 -13.92 15.46 -33.13
C ASN A 650 -12.54 14.80 -33.26
N PHE A 651 -11.90 14.46 -32.14
CA PHE A 651 -10.62 13.73 -32.16
C PHE A 651 -10.77 12.34 -32.80
N GLN A 652 -11.89 11.65 -32.58
CA GLN A 652 -12.17 10.37 -33.23
C GLN A 652 -12.34 10.52 -34.75
N LEU A 653 -12.96 11.60 -35.22
CA LEU A 653 -13.10 11.91 -36.64
C LEU A 653 -11.73 12.18 -37.29
N ILE A 654 -10.85 12.92 -36.61
CA ILE A 654 -9.47 13.15 -37.05
C ILE A 654 -8.74 11.81 -37.17
N TYR A 655 -8.81 10.96 -36.14
CA TYR A 655 -8.21 9.63 -36.16
C TYR A 655 -8.71 8.78 -37.34
N ASN A 656 -10.03 8.71 -37.53
CA ASN A 656 -10.63 7.93 -38.62
C ASN A 656 -10.21 8.43 -40.01
N THR A 657 -10.07 9.75 -40.17
CA THR A 657 -9.63 10.38 -41.42
C THR A 657 -8.15 10.05 -41.71
N LEU A 658 -7.29 10.12 -40.70
CA LEU A 658 -5.88 9.75 -40.82
C LEU A 658 -5.70 8.25 -41.10
N GLN A 659 -6.51 7.40 -40.46
CA GLN A 659 -6.52 5.96 -40.69
C GLN A 659 -6.90 5.63 -42.13
N ALA A 660 -7.98 6.24 -42.66
CA ALA A 660 -8.37 6.06 -44.05
C ALA A 660 -7.28 6.53 -45.03
N THR A 661 -6.60 7.63 -44.69
CA THR A 661 -5.47 8.16 -45.48
C THR A 661 -4.30 7.18 -45.50
N TYR A 662 -3.96 6.59 -44.35
CA TYR A 662 -2.92 5.57 -44.23
C TYR A 662 -3.25 4.32 -45.04
N ASP A 663 -4.47 3.80 -44.90
CA ASP A 663 -4.90 2.58 -45.58
C ASP A 663 -4.90 2.76 -47.11
N MET A 664 -5.38 3.91 -47.60
CA MET A 664 -5.33 4.26 -49.01
C MET A 664 -3.89 4.40 -49.53
N TRP A 665 -3.00 5.03 -48.77
CA TRP A 665 -1.59 5.18 -49.14
C TRP A 665 -0.89 3.84 -49.29
N ILE A 666 -1.05 2.94 -48.31
CA ILE A 666 -0.43 1.61 -48.35
C ILE A 666 -0.99 0.78 -49.51
N GLN A 667 -2.31 0.78 -49.72
CA GLN A 667 -2.92 0.07 -50.85
C GLN A 667 -2.38 0.57 -52.19
N ASN A 668 -2.26 1.90 -52.36
CA ASN A 668 -1.71 2.48 -53.58
C ASN A 668 -0.23 2.14 -53.73
N LEU A 669 0.58 2.25 -52.67
CA LEU A 669 2.00 1.89 -52.69
C LEU A 669 2.22 0.42 -53.11
N GLU A 670 1.42 -0.50 -52.57
CA GLU A 670 1.47 -1.92 -52.93
C GLU A 670 1.04 -2.16 -54.37
N LYS A 671 -0.04 -1.51 -54.83
CA LYS A 671 -0.49 -1.56 -56.22
C LYS A 671 0.61 -1.11 -57.18
N TYR A 672 1.29 0.01 -56.90
CA TYR A 672 2.38 0.47 -57.76
C TYR A 672 3.63 -0.40 -57.67
N ARG A 673 3.94 -1.00 -56.52
CA ARG A 673 4.98 -2.03 -56.41
C ARG A 673 4.67 -3.29 -57.22
N GLN A 674 3.40 -3.62 -57.40
CA GLN A 674 2.99 -4.73 -58.28
C GLN A 674 3.14 -4.35 -59.76
N ILE A 675 2.78 -3.12 -60.14
CA ILE A 675 2.87 -2.61 -61.52
C ILE A 675 4.34 -2.44 -61.95
N CYS A 676 5.18 -1.89 -61.08
CA CYS A 676 6.59 -1.65 -61.34
C CYS A 676 7.43 -2.42 -60.32
N SER A 677 8.03 -3.53 -60.76
CA SER A 677 8.88 -4.38 -59.92
C SER A 677 10.09 -3.64 -59.36
N LEU A 678 10.58 -2.60 -60.05
CA LEU A 678 11.70 -1.77 -59.60
C LEU A 678 11.40 -1.04 -58.28
N LEU A 679 10.15 -0.65 -58.02
CA LEU A 679 9.75 -0.05 -56.74
C LEU A 679 9.89 -1.02 -55.55
N LYS A 680 10.01 -2.34 -55.80
CA LYS A 680 10.29 -3.32 -54.74
C LYS A 680 11.75 -3.28 -54.28
N LEU A 681 12.64 -2.74 -55.10
CA LEU A 681 14.05 -2.55 -54.75
C LEU A 681 14.26 -1.40 -53.77
N PHE A 682 13.25 -0.54 -53.58
CA PHE A 682 13.33 0.63 -52.71
C PHE A 682 12.41 0.48 -51.50
N SER A 683 12.97 0.77 -50.33
CA SER A 683 12.21 0.93 -49.08
C SER A 683 11.24 2.10 -49.16
N ASN A 684 10.25 2.14 -48.27
CA ASN A 684 9.26 3.23 -48.23
C ASN A 684 9.93 4.61 -48.04
N ARG A 685 11.02 4.65 -47.28
CA ARG A 685 11.81 5.86 -47.04
C ARG A 685 12.50 6.34 -48.32
N GLU A 686 13.07 5.41 -49.07
CA GLU A 686 13.79 5.70 -50.33
C GLU A 686 12.83 6.19 -51.41
N ILE A 687 11.69 5.53 -51.55
CA ILE A 687 10.57 5.96 -52.40
C ILE A 687 10.15 7.39 -52.04
N MET A 688 9.97 7.66 -50.74
CA MET A 688 9.61 8.99 -50.25
C MET A 688 10.67 10.05 -50.57
N ILE A 689 11.96 9.76 -50.39
CA ILE A 689 13.07 10.68 -50.74
C ILE A 689 13.02 11.00 -52.24
N LEU A 690 12.84 9.98 -53.09
CA LEU A 690 12.72 10.17 -54.54
C LEU A 690 11.50 11.05 -54.89
N ILE A 691 10.35 10.82 -54.26
CA ILE A 691 9.15 11.66 -54.44
C ILE A 691 9.44 13.11 -54.05
N ILE A 692 10.09 13.35 -52.91
CA ILE A 692 10.45 14.71 -52.44
C ILE A 692 11.40 15.40 -53.44
N LEU A 693 12.42 14.69 -53.94
CA LEU A 693 13.37 15.24 -54.90
C LEU A 693 12.69 15.60 -56.22
N LEU A 694 11.81 14.74 -56.73
CA LEU A 694 11.09 14.94 -58.00
C LEU A 694 9.97 15.99 -57.93
N ARG A 695 9.49 16.35 -56.74
CA ARG A 695 8.39 17.32 -56.53
C ARG A 695 8.78 18.76 -56.86
N THR A 696 7.91 19.57 -57.46
CA THR A 696 8.20 20.96 -57.82
C THR A 696 8.51 21.84 -56.60
N SER A 697 9.55 22.68 -56.70
CA SER A 697 9.89 23.69 -55.72
C SER A 697 8.93 24.88 -55.87
N ASN A 698 8.06 25.06 -54.89
CA ASN A 698 7.38 26.34 -54.66
C ASN A 698 8.05 27.02 -53.46
N ALA A 699 7.95 28.35 -53.38
CA ALA A 699 8.48 29.18 -52.30
C ALA A 699 8.03 28.77 -50.86
N GLN A 700 7.09 27.83 -50.73
CA GLN A 700 6.52 27.35 -49.47
C GLN A 700 6.86 25.89 -49.13
N ASN A 701 7.68 25.17 -49.91
CA ASN A 701 7.90 23.73 -49.66
C ASN A 701 8.91 23.49 -48.50
N SER A 702 8.46 23.76 -47.27
CA SER A 702 9.24 23.71 -46.03
C SER A 702 9.88 22.35 -45.78
N ILE A 703 9.23 21.24 -46.15
CA ILE A 703 9.72 19.87 -45.97
C ILE A 703 10.93 19.61 -46.86
N ARG A 704 10.81 19.89 -48.17
CA ARG A 704 11.90 19.75 -49.14
C ARG A 704 13.07 20.69 -48.78
N ASN A 705 12.78 21.94 -48.42
CA ASN A 705 13.80 22.90 -48.04
C ASN A 705 14.48 22.54 -46.71
N HIS A 706 13.74 22.03 -45.72
CA HIS A 706 14.31 21.58 -44.46
C HIS A 706 15.11 20.28 -44.62
N PHE A 707 14.65 19.35 -45.47
CA PHE A 707 15.40 18.16 -45.86
C PHE A 707 16.72 18.53 -46.54
N LEU A 708 16.69 19.36 -47.59
CA LEU A 708 17.89 19.81 -48.31
C LEU A 708 18.83 20.64 -47.43
N LYS A 709 18.29 21.50 -46.55
CA LYS A 709 19.07 22.30 -45.60
C LYS A 709 19.77 21.45 -44.54
N ASN A 710 19.10 20.43 -44.00
CA ASN A 710 19.67 19.54 -42.98
C ASN A 710 20.68 18.54 -43.56
N LEU A 711 20.53 18.13 -44.82
CA LEU A 711 21.41 17.13 -45.43
C LEU A 711 22.73 17.73 -45.94
N PHE A 712 22.78 19.04 -46.19
CA PHE A 712 23.95 19.68 -46.83
C PHE A 712 24.41 21.02 -46.23
N SER A 713 23.82 21.47 -45.12
CA SER A 713 24.32 22.63 -44.36
C SER A 713 24.48 23.94 -45.17
N PHE A 714 23.73 24.12 -46.26
CA PHE A 714 23.86 25.32 -47.09
C PHE A 714 23.44 26.56 -46.31
N LYS A 715 24.41 27.47 -46.09
CA LYS A 715 24.20 28.66 -45.27
C LYS A 715 23.38 29.77 -45.93
N ASP A 716 23.16 29.74 -47.25
CA ASP A 716 22.36 30.77 -47.93
C ASP A 716 21.64 30.18 -49.15
N LEU A 717 20.40 29.69 -48.95
CA LEU A 717 19.50 29.26 -50.03
C LEU A 717 18.48 30.34 -50.43
N ASN A 718 18.57 31.54 -49.83
CA ASN A 718 17.56 32.58 -50.00
C ASN A 718 17.61 33.30 -51.35
N ASN A 719 18.61 33.05 -52.20
CA ASN A 719 18.74 33.72 -53.50
C ASN A 719 18.97 32.69 -54.62
N GLN A 720 18.03 32.66 -55.57
CA GLN A 720 18.06 32.05 -56.91
C GLN A 720 17.48 30.63 -57.04
N ASN A 721 16.24 30.57 -57.54
CA ASN A 721 15.50 29.35 -57.95
C ASN A 721 16.26 28.47 -58.98
N ASP A 722 17.28 29.00 -59.67
CA ASP A 722 18.09 28.26 -60.64
C ASP A 722 19.19 27.39 -60.00
N ASP A 723 19.55 27.63 -58.74
CA ASP A 723 20.50 26.78 -57.99
C ASP A 723 19.79 25.60 -57.30
N GLU A 724 18.50 25.72 -56.96
CA GLU A 724 17.72 24.66 -56.31
C GLU A 724 17.47 23.44 -57.20
N GLN A 725 17.22 23.65 -58.51
CA GLN A 725 17.05 22.54 -59.45
C GLN A 725 18.37 21.79 -59.65
N LYS A 726 19.48 22.51 -59.81
CA LYS A 726 20.81 21.91 -59.89
C LYS A 726 21.15 21.12 -58.64
N LEU A 727 20.80 21.65 -57.46
CA LEU A 727 20.95 20.96 -56.18
C LEU A 727 20.13 19.67 -56.10
N ALA A 728 18.85 19.70 -56.47
CA ALA A 728 18.02 18.49 -56.47
C ALA A 728 18.54 17.42 -57.43
N ILE A 729 19.02 17.83 -58.61
CA ILE A 729 19.64 16.94 -59.61
C ILE A 729 20.95 16.35 -59.06
N HIS A 730 21.78 17.16 -58.41
CA HIS A 730 23.02 16.70 -57.79
C HIS A 730 22.76 15.73 -56.62
N CYS A 731 21.71 15.98 -55.83
CA CYS A 731 21.27 15.06 -54.78
C CYS A 731 20.78 13.74 -55.37
N LEU A 732 20.01 13.79 -56.45
CA LEU A 732 19.53 12.63 -57.18
C LEU A 732 20.71 11.84 -57.76
N GLU A 733 21.69 12.52 -58.35
CA GLU A 733 22.94 11.91 -58.86
C GLU A 733 23.70 11.18 -57.74
N HIS A 734 23.90 11.83 -56.59
CA HIS A 734 24.55 11.22 -55.44
C HIS A 734 23.75 10.03 -54.88
N TYR A 735 22.44 10.17 -54.77
CA TYR A 735 21.56 9.12 -54.27
C TYR A 735 21.56 7.89 -55.20
N LEU A 736 21.41 8.08 -56.51
CA LEU A 736 21.47 7.00 -57.49
C LEU A 736 22.86 6.35 -57.56
N ARG A 737 23.93 7.13 -57.39
CA ARG A 737 25.29 6.58 -57.22
C ARG A 737 25.43 5.72 -55.97
N SER A 738 24.86 6.14 -54.84
CA SER A 738 24.91 5.34 -53.60
C SER A 738 24.19 3.99 -53.73
N LEU A 739 23.18 3.92 -54.59
CA LEU A 739 22.45 2.70 -54.93
C LEU A 739 23.22 1.79 -55.91
N ARG A 740 24.49 2.12 -56.24
CA ARG A 740 25.36 1.38 -57.18
C ARG A 740 24.79 1.23 -58.59
N ILE A 741 23.84 2.08 -58.98
CA ILE A 741 23.45 2.30 -60.38
C ILE A 741 24.63 2.95 -61.16
N SER A 742 25.71 3.32 -60.47
CA SER A 742 26.94 3.93 -60.99
C SER A 742 27.79 3.09 -61.96
N GLN A 743 27.36 1.91 -62.40
CA GLN A 743 27.93 1.29 -63.60
C GLN A 743 27.34 1.88 -64.89
N ALA A 744 26.23 2.62 -64.77
CA ALA A 744 25.68 3.49 -65.81
C ALA A 744 26.57 4.74 -65.98
N ASN A 745 27.10 4.98 -67.17
CA ASN A 745 27.64 6.27 -67.60
C ASN A 745 26.51 7.33 -67.76
N LEU A 746 25.70 7.55 -66.72
CA LEU A 746 24.69 8.60 -66.69
C LEU A 746 25.39 9.95 -66.53
N THR A 747 25.46 10.71 -67.62
CA THR A 747 25.97 12.08 -67.60
C THR A 747 25.00 12.98 -66.84
N THR A 748 25.50 14.03 -66.18
CA THR A 748 24.67 15.01 -65.47
C THR A 748 23.56 15.58 -66.36
N ASN A 749 23.81 15.73 -67.67
CA ASN A 749 22.80 16.19 -68.64
C ASN A 749 21.63 15.21 -68.82
N GLN A 750 21.88 13.90 -68.84
CA GLN A 750 20.82 12.88 -68.95
C GLN A 750 19.95 12.84 -67.69
N LEU A 751 20.55 13.03 -66.52
CA LEU A 751 19.80 13.15 -65.26
C LEU A 751 18.97 14.44 -65.22
N VAL A 752 19.47 15.54 -65.78
CA VAL A 752 18.70 16.80 -65.93
C VAL A 752 17.47 16.55 -66.81
N GLU A 753 17.63 15.91 -67.96
CA GLU A 753 16.52 15.59 -68.87
C GLU A 753 15.49 14.66 -68.22
N LEU A 754 15.94 13.57 -67.57
CA LEU A 754 15.08 12.64 -66.84
C LEU A 754 14.31 13.32 -65.71
N TYR A 755 15.00 14.15 -64.91
CA TYR A 755 14.38 14.94 -63.84
C TYR A 755 13.32 15.90 -64.39
N GLN A 756 13.63 16.62 -65.48
CA GLN A 756 12.67 17.56 -66.09
C GLN A 756 11.45 16.85 -66.66
N LYS A 757 11.65 15.68 -67.29
CA LYS A 757 10.57 14.86 -67.88
C LYS A 757 9.58 14.34 -66.84
N HIS A 758 10.06 13.95 -65.66
CA HIS A 758 9.27 13.30 -64.62
C HIS A 758 9.03 14.14 -63.37
N ARG A 759 9.29 15.45 -63.45
CA ARG A 759 9.03 16.38 -62.37
C ARG A 759 7.56 16.32 -61.97
N ILE A 760 7.32 16.28 -60.66
CA ILE A 760 6.00 16.07 -60.05
C ILE A 760 5.40 17.41 -59.60
N GLU A 761 4.23 17.78 -60.10
CA GLU A 761 3.53 19.01 -59.70
C GLU A 761 2.77 18.85 -58.37
N ASN A 762 2.68 19.92 -57.58
CA ASN A 762 2.19 19.91 -56.19
C ASN A 762 0.68 19.63 -56.00
N GLU A 763 -0.13 19.63 -57.08
CA GLU A 763 -1.61 19.52 -57.00
C GLU A 763 -2.15 18.14 -57.39
N LEU A 764 -1.28 17.14 -57.52
CA LEU A 764 -1.69 15.81 -57.96
C LEU A 764 -2.07 14.92 -56.78
N ASN A 765 -3.11 14.09 -56.94
CA ASN A 765 -3.48 13.07 -55.96
C ASN A 765 -2.32 12.07 -55.73
N THR A 766 -2.19 11.51 -54.53
CA THR A 766 -1.19 10.50 -54.12
C THR A 766 -0.90 9.41 -55.15
N ASP A 767 -1.93 8.95 -55.89
CA ASP A 767 -1.78 8.00 -56.99
C ASP A 767 -0.88 8.49 -58.13
N MET A 768 -0.98 9.76 -58.50
CA MET A 768 -0.18 10.35 -59.57
C MET A 768 1.29 10.48 -59.18
N TYR A 769 1.59 10.69 -57.89
CA TYR A 769 2.97 10.73 -57.38
C TYR A 769 3.69 9.39 -57.56
N LEU A 770 3.06 8.31 -57.14
CA LEU A 770 3.61 6.96 -57.29
C LEU A 770 3.68 6.53 -58.75
N LYS A 771 2.69 6.92 -59.55
CA LYS A 771 2.72 6.68 -61.01
C LYS A 771 3.91 7.37 -61.67
N LYS A 772 4.11 8.67 -61.42
CA LYS A 772 5.23 9.44 -61.97
C LYS A 772 6.59 8.90 -61.52
N LEU A 773 6.70 8.48 -60.27
CA LEU A 773 7.91 7.80 -59.79
C LEU A 773 8.13 6.47 -60.52
N SER A 774 7.07 5.68 -60.73
CA SER A 774 7.19 4.41 -61.46
C SER A 774 7.65 4.61 -62.91
N GLU A 775 7.14 5.65 -63.58
CA GLU A 775 7.56 6.07 -64.93
C GLU A 775 9.02 6.53 -64.93
N PHE A 776 9.42 7.35 -63.94
CA PHE A 776 10.80 7.80 -63.76
C PHE A 776 11.78 6.64 -63.60
N LEU A 777 11.47 5.69 -62.70
CA LEU A 777 12.34 4.54 -62.45
C LEU A 777 12.42 3.63 -63.68
N GLN A 778 11.30 3.37 -64.34
CA GLN A 778 11.30 2.56 -65.56
C GLN A 778 12.19 3.19 -66.63
N ASP A 779 12.04 4.48 -66.91
CA ASP A 779 12.90 5.18 -67.86
C ASP A 779 14.37 5.15 -67.41
N LEU A 780 14.66 5.45 -66.14
CA LEU A 780 16.03 5.46 -65.60
C LEU A 780 16.75 4.13 -65.83
N PHE A 781 16.09 3.01 -65.59
CA PHE A 781 16.66 1.67 -65.80
C PHE A 781 16.69 1.25 -67.28
N GLU A 782 15.74 1.71 -68.11
CA GLU A 782 15.80 1.52 -69.57
C GLU A 782 16.96 2.30 -70.23
N TYR A 783 17.37 3.45 -69.66
CA TYR A 783 18.59 4.15 -70.06
C TYR A 783 19.86 3.34 -69.73
N ASP A 784 19.83 2.56 -68.65
CA ASP A 784 20.95 1.75 -68.18
C ASP A 784 21.17 0.50 -69.04
N ASP A 785 20.10 -0.21 -69.40
CA ASP A 785 20.16 -1.38 -70.32
C ASP A 785 20.75 -1.04 -71.70
N LYS A 786 20.58 0.21 -72.18
CA LYS A 786 21.19 0.70 -73.42
C LYS A 786 22.70 1.00 -73.26
N ILE A 787 23.18 1.22 -72.05
CA ILE A 787 24.58 1.57 -71.73
C ILE A 787 25.40 0.31 -71.38
N PHE A 788 24.79 -0.68 -70.70
CA PHE A 788 25.46 -1.95 -70.35
C PHE A 788 25.84 -2.83 -71.54
N GLN A 789 25.25 -2.64 -72.72
CA GLN A 789 25.67 -3.37 -73.92
C GLN A 789 27.06 -2.95 -74.44
N GLN A 790 27.63 -1.82 -73.97
CA GLN A 790 28.84 -1.27 -74.60
C GLN A 790 30.15 -1.45 -73.83
N ASN A 791 30.19 -1.64 -72.50
CA ASN A 791 31.46 -1.80 -71.79
C ASN A 791 31.29 -2.49 -70.42
N HIS A 792 31.77 -3.74 -70.27
CA HIS A 792 32.87 -4.07 -69.33
C HIS A 792 33.08 -5.58 -69.10
N VAL A 793 34.36 -5.96 -69.14
CA VAL A 793 34.95 -7.12 -68.48
C VAL A 793 35.05 -6.79 -66.98
N HIS A 794 34.49 -7.62 -66.10
CA HIS A 794 34.65 -7.48 -64.65
C HIS A 794 36.08 -7.88 -64.23
N ASN A 795 36.71 -7.08 -63.36
CA ASN A 795 38.00 -7.38 -62.75
C ASN A 795 37.77 -8.01 -61.38
N GLU A 796 38.34 -9.20 -61.15
CA GLU A 796 38.22 -9.98 -59.92
C GLU A 796 39.19 -9.44 -58.85
N ASN A 797 38.72 -9.32 -57.61
CA ASN A 797 39.46 -8.97 -56.36
C ASN A 797 39.63 -7.46 -56.02
N GLN A 798 38.65 -6.87 -55.32
CA GLN A 798 38.81 -5.60 -54.60
C GLN A 798 38.63 -5.78 -53.07
N GLN A 799 39.69 -5.50 -52.30
CA GLN A 799 39.67 -5.37 -50.84
C GLN A 799 39.56 -3.89 -50.43
N PHE A 800 38.83 -3.59 -49.34
CA PHE A 800 38.75 -2.24 -48.76
C PHE A 800 39.05 -2.26 -47.25
N LEU A 801 40.11 -1.54 -46.84
CA LEU A 801 40.48 -1.26 -45.44
C LEU A 801 40.26 0.23 -45.17
N VAL A 802 39.51 0.59 -44.12
CA VAL A 802 39.29 1.99 -43.73
C VAL A 802 39.75 2.21 -42.29
N SER A 803 40.84 2.98 -42.10
CA SER A 803 41.33 3.43 -40.80
C SER A 803 41.02 4.93 -40.59
N ILE A 804 40.45 5.31 -39.45
CA ILE A 804 40.09 6.71 -39.15
C ILE A 804 41.05 7.26 -38.08
N ASN A 805 42.15 7.90 -38.51
CA ASN A 805 43.07 8.59 -37.61
C ASN A 805 42.52 9.98 -37.22
N ARG A 806 42.44 10.28 -35.92
CA ARG A 806 42.31 11.65 -35.41
C ARG A 806 43.70 12.27 -35.28
N SER A 807 44.05 13.23 -36.14
CA SER A 807 45.21 14.10 -35.91
C SER A 807 44.79 15.45 -35.34
N SER A 808 45.51 15.84 -34.31
CA SER A 808 45.41 17.04 -33.47
C SER A 808 45.52 18.38 -34.22
N SER A 809 44.62 19.30 -33.86
CA SER A 809 44.77 20.74 -33.64
C SER A 809 45.77 21.60 -34.47
N THR A 810 45.21 22.71 -34.95
CA THR A 810 45.75 24.08 -35.10
C THR A 810 46.09 24.63 -36.50
N ALA A 811 45.50 25.81 -36.71
CA ALA A 811 45.94 26.96 -37.51
C ALA A 811 45.87 26.90 -39.04
N ASN A 812 44.87 27.63 -39.56
CA ASN A 812 44.88 28.45 -40.77
C ASN A 812 45.72 27.98 -41.96
N GLU A 813 45.05 27.33 -42.91
CA GLU A 813 45.15 27.68 -44.33
C GLU A 813 43.90 27.16 -45.05
N ILE A 814 43.28 28.01 -45.85
CA ILE A 814 42.05 27.73 -46.60
C ILE A 814 42.37 26.68 -47.65
N SER A 815 42.09 25.42 -47.35
CA SER A 815 41.96 24.34 -48.33
C SER A 815 40.96 23.33 -47.80
N PHE A 816 40.19 22.73 -48.70
CA PHE A 816 39.12 21.77 -48.43
C PHE A 816 39.58 20.62 -47.52
N ALA A 817 39.46 20.80 -46.20
CA ALA A 817 39.49 19.72 -45.23
C ALA A 817 38.08 19.15 -45.14
N HIS A 818 37.84 18.08 -45.89
CA HIS A 818 36.68 17.22 -45.71
C HIS A 818 36.72 16.62 -44.31
N ASP A 819 36.05 17.26 -43.36
CA ASP A 819 35.39 16.53 -42.29
C ASP A 819 34.37 15.62 -42.97
N PHE A 820 34.78 14.37 -43.23
CA PHE A 820 33.85 13.28 -43.50
C PHE A 820 33.08 13.06 -42.20
N ASP A 821 32.03 13.86 -42.01
CA ASP A 821 31.25 13.90 -40.78
C ASP A 821 30.76 12.48 -40.45
N LEU A 822 30.98 12.09 -39.20
CA LEU A 822 30.53 10.81 -38.63
C LEU A 822 29.04 10.59 -38.94
N ASP A 823 28.27 11.68 -38.99
CA ASP A 823 26.85 11.67 -39.33
C ASP A 823 26.60 11.35 -40.82
N THR A 824 27.43 11.85 -41.74
CA THR A 824 27.37 11.52 -43.18
C THR A 824 27.80 10.07 -43.43
N CYS A 825 28.79 9.58 -42.71
CA CYS A 825 29.22 8.18 -42.73
C CYS A 825 28.15 7.24 -42.14
N CYS A 826 27.49 7.64 -41.05
CA CYS A 826 26.35 6.92 -40.47
C CYS A 826 25.07 7.01 -41.34
N ILE A 827 24.96 8.03 -42.20
CA ILE A 827 23.93 8.11 -43.23
C ILE A 827 24.20 7.08 -44.33
N LEU A 828 25.42 7.00 -44.83
CA LEU A 828 25.81 5.99 -45.81
C LEU A 828 25.74 4.55 -45.24
N LEU A 829 26.17 4.33 -44.00
CA LEU A 829 26.13 3.02 -43.34
C LEU A 829 24.70 2.53 -43.06
N ASN A 830 23.76 3.40 -42.68
CA ASN A 830 22.34 3.02 -42.54
C ASN A 830 21.65 2.71 -43.89
N ILE A 831 22.16 3.31 -44.98
CA ILE A 831 21.74 2.97 -46.34
C ILE A 831 22.29 1.58 -46.72
N PHE A 832 23.52 1.23 -46.28
CA PHE A 832 24.10 -0.10 -46.46
C PHE A 832 23.48 -1.19 -45.55
N GLU A 833 22.98 -0.84 -44.37
CA GLU A 833 22.47 -1.79 -43.36
C GLU A 833 21.20 -2.56 -43.81
N ASN A 834 20.42 -2.00 -44.74
CA ASN A 834 19.17 -2.59 -45.20
C ASN A 834 19.28 -3.40 -46.52
N GLN A 835 20.44 -3.41 -47.18
CA GLN A 835 20.70 -4.18 -48.41
C GLN A 835 22.17 -4.55 -48.59
N LEU A 836 22.72 -5.40 -47.72
CA LEU A 836 23.91 -6.17 -48.15
C LEU A 836 23.41 -7.41 -48.89
N PRO A 837 23.72 -7.58 -50.18
CA PRO A 837 23.49 -8.84 -50.85
C PRO A 837 24.25 -9.97 -50.12
N SER A 838 23.79 -11.21 -50.25
CA SER A 838 24.33 -12.42 -49.59
C SER A 838 25.81 -12.75 -49.89
N PHE A 839 26.49 -11.91 -50.67
CA PHE A 839 27.90 -12.02 -51.08
C PHE A 839 28.82 -11.00 -50.40
N TYR A 840 28.34 -10.25 -49.40
CA TYR A 840 29.15 -9.35 -48.58
C TYR A 840 29.16 -9.72 -47.09
N GLN A 841 30.31 -9.55 -46.42
CA GLN A 841 30.45 -9.80 -44.98
C GLN A 841 31.16 -8.64 -44.27
N ILE A 842 30.57 -8.15 -43.16
CA ILE A 842 31.17 -7.06 -42.36
C ILE A 842 31.46 -7.55 -40.94
N LEU A 843 32.66 -7.25 -40.43
CA LEU A 843 33.05 -7.48 -39.03
C LEU A 843 33.11 -6.15 -38.28
N TRP A 844 32.24 -5.99 -37.28
CA TRP A 844 32.11 -4.76 -36.50
C TRP A 844 32.83 -4.85 -35.15
N CYS A 845 34.05 -4.31 -35.06
CA CYS A 845 34.96 -4.63 -33.96
C CYS A 845 34.58 -4.04 -32.59
N SER A 846 33.61 -3.13 -32.51
CA SER A 846 33.23 -2.51 -31.22
C SER A 846 32.57 -3.48 -30.24
N ASN A 847 31.87 -4.51 -30.73
CA ASN A 847 31.11 -5.49 -29.92
C ASN A 847 31.48 -6.95 -30.27
N THR A 848 32.57 -7.16 -31.00
CA THR A 848 32.96 -8.47 -31.56
C THR A 848 33.61 -9.38 -30.51
N THR A 849 33.28 -10.68 -30.51
CA THR A 849 33.95 -11.70 -29.70
C THR A 849 34.99 -12.50 -30.52
N GLU A 850 35.86 -13.26 -29.84
CA GLU A 850 36.84 -14.15 -30.49
C GLU A 850 36.18 -15.16 -31.46
N GLN A 851 35.03 -15.72 -31.08
CA GLN A 851 34.29 -16.66 -31.91
C GLN A 851 33.75 -16.00 -33.19
N ASP A 852 33.33 -14.73 -33.11
CA ASP A 852 32.84 -13.98 -34.25
C ASP A 852 33.95 -13.71 -35.27
N ILE A 853 35.18 -13.44 -34.81
CA ILE A 853 36.36 -13.24 -35.67
C ILE A 853 36.68 -14.53 -36.42
N HIS A 854 36.77 -15.67 -35.73
CA HIS A 854 37.06 -16.95 -36.37
C HIS A 854 35.96 -17.38 -37.34
N LEU A 855 34.69 -17.19 -36.98
CA LEU A 855 33.56 -17.47 -37.86
C LEU A 855 33.59 -16.55 -39.10
N PHE A 856 33.99 -15.29 -38.92
CA PHE A 856 34.12 -14.33 -40.00
C PHE A 856 35.17 -14.77 -41.03
N PHE A 857 36.38 -15.08 -40.59
CA PHE A 857 37.45 -15.53 -41.50
C PHE A 857 37.22 -16.95 -42.05
N SER A 858 36.57 -17.85 -41.29
CA SER A 858 36.17 -19.17 -41.80
C SER A 858 35.24 -19.06 -43.01
N ARG A 859 34.29 -18.12 -43.00
CA ARG A 859 33.37 -17.88 -44.12
C ARG A 859 34.10 -17.28 -45.32
N ILE A 860 35.01 -16.33 -45.11
CA ILE A 860 35.83 -15.77 -46.20
C ILE A 860 36.67 -16.86 -46.88
N ARG A 861 37.27 -17.77 -46.10
CA ARG A 861 38.02 -18.92 -46.64
C ARG A 861 37.14 -19.90 -47.42
N THR A 862 35.90 -20.11 -46.97
CA THR A 862 34.96 -21.04 -47.59
C THR A 862 34.36 -20.47 -48.88
N PHE A 863 34.12 -19.15 -48.92
CA PHE A 863 33.50 -18.45 -50.04
C PHE A 863 34.49 -17.43 -50.61
N THR A 864 35.36 -17.87 -51.51
CA THR A 864 36.45 -17.05 -52.06
C THR A 864 35.97 -15.84 -52.88
N SER A 865 34.71 -15.86 -53.34
CA SER A 865 34.06 -14.74 -54.05
C SER A 865 33.37 -13.73 -53.13
N LEU A 866 33.46 -13.91 -51.80
CA LEU A 866 32.78 -13.07 -50.82
C LEU A 866 33.58 -11.79 -50.58
N THR A 867 32.97 -10.63 -50.80
CA THR A 867 33.63 -9.34 -50.53
C THR A 867 33.45 -8.95 -49.06
N PHE A 868 34.49 -8.53 -48.36
CA PHE A 868 34.40 -8.28 -46.91
C PHE A 868 34.99 -6.94 -46.46
N ALA A 869 34.51 -6.45 -45.31
CA ALA A 869 34.99 -5.22 -44.66
C ALA A 869 35.13 -5.39 -43.14
N ILE A 870 36.15 -4.77 -42.54
CA ILE A 870 36.38 -4.79 -41.08
C ILE A 870 36.38 -3.34 -40.59
N MET A 871 35.60 -3.04 -39.55
CA MET A 871 35.36 -1.68 -39.06
C MET A 871 35.66 -1.53 -37.56
N ASP A 872 36.01 -0.31 -37.13
CA ASP A 872 36.20 0.09 -35.71
C ASP A 872 37.31 -0.68 -34.95
N ILE A 873 38.36 -1.11 -35.67
CA ILE A 873 39.48 -1.90 -35.10
C ILE A 873 40.14 -1.17 -33.92
N ASP A 874 40.11 0.18 -33.87
CA ASP A 874 40.67 1.01 -32.79
C ASP A 874 39.90 0.95 -31.47
N LYS A 875 38.62 0.53 -31.49
CA LYS A 875 37.81 0.33 -30.28
C LYS A 875 37.86 -1.11 -29.76
N MET A 876 38.54 -1.98 -30.50
CA MET A 876 38.68 -3.40 -30.17
C MET A 876 39.69 -3.61 -29.05
N HIS A 877 39.39 -4.49 -28.10
CA HIS A 877 40.34 -4.85 -27.05
C HIS A 877 41.63 -5.42 -27.68
N HIS A 878 42.81 -5.00 -27.19
CA HIS A 878 44.12 -5.34 -27.76
C HIS A 878 44.28 -6.83 -28.11
N ARG A 879 43.86 -7.72 -27.21
CA ARG A 879 43.91 -9.18 -27.40
C ARG A 879 43.08 -9.68 -28.60
N LEU A 880 41.91 -9.10 -28.83
CA LEU A 880 41.05 -9.47 -29.95
C LEU A 880 41.60 -8.88 -31.26
N ARG A 881 42.16 -7.66 -31.19
CA ARG A 881 42.86 -7.03 -32.31
C ARG A 881 44.06 -7.86 -32.78
N GLU A 882 44.85 -8.44 -31.86
CA GLU A 882 45.91 -9.39 -32.21
C GLU A 882 45.40 -10.62 -32.93
N ILE A 883 44.30 -11.24 -32.44
CA ILE A 883 43.68 -12.40 -33.09
C ILE A 883 43.19 -12.06 -34.50
N LEU A 884 42.56 -10.90 -34.67
CA LEU A 884 42.10 -10.40 -35.96
C LEU A 884 43.25 -10.19 -36.95
N LEU A 885 44.36 -9.60 -36.49
CA LEU A 885 45.56 -9.40 -37.32
C LEU A 885 46.24 -10.73 -37.67
N ILE A 886 46.28 -11.70 -36.76
CA ILE A 886 46.80 -13.05 -37.03
C ILE A 886 45.96 -13.75 -38.09
N GLU A 887 44.62 -13.72 -37.98
CA GLU A 887 43.72 -14.31 -38.95
C GLU A 887 43.80 -13.65 -40.33
N GLN A 888 43.97 -12.32 -40.36
CA GLN A 888 44.19 -11.57 -41.59
C GLN A 888 45.54 -11.93 -42.23
N ASP A 889 46.62 -12.03 -41.46
CA ASP A 889 47.93 -12.47 -41.93
C ASP A 889 47.87 -13.89 -42.52
N LEU A 890 47.15 -14.80 -41.87
CA LEU A 890 46.93 -16.17 -42.36
C LEU A 890 46.17 -16.17 -43.69
N LEU A 891 45.08 -15.39 -43.80
CA LEU A 891 44.31 -15.26 -45.03
C LEU A 891 45.17 -14.72 -46.19
N THR A 892 45.99 -13.71 -45.91
CA THR A 892 46.86 -13.07 -46.92
C THR A 892 47.96 -14.03 -47.39
N ARG A 893 48.45 -14.91 -46.52
CA ARG A 893 49.42 -15.97 -46.88
C ARG A 893 48.77 -17.11 -47.68
N GLU A 894 47.52 -17.44 -47.40
CA GLU A 894 46.75 -18.46 -48.14
C GLU A 894 46.34 -18.00 -49.55
N GLN A 895 46.15 -16.69 -49.77
CA GLN A 895 45.82 -16.09 -51.08
C GLN A 895 47.05 -15.73 -51.94
N GLY A 896 48.26 -15.87 -51.39
CA GLY A 896 49.53 -15.57 -52.05
C GLY A 896 50.22 -16.77 -52.73
N VAL A 897 49.49 -17.86 -53.01
CA VAL A 897 49.95 -19.06 -53.73
C VAL A 897 49.21 -19.21 -55.05
#